data_AF-A0A1G4K8D0-F1
#
_entry.id   AF-A0A1G4K8D0-F1
#
_cell.length_a   1.000
_cell.length_b   1.000
_cell.length_c   1.000
_cell.angle_alpha   90.00
_cell.angle_beta   90.00
_cell.angle_gamma   90.00
#
_symmetry.space_group_name_H-M   'P 1'
#
loop_
_entity.id
_entity.type
_entity.pdbx_description
1 polymer ?
#
loop_
_entity_poly.entity_id
_entity_poly.type
_entity_poly.pdbx_seq_one_letter_code
_entity_poly.pdbx_strand_id
1 'polypeptide(L)'
;MKRELEIEPVVLEDYLSAEQLHQLSKLISGPAVDPDLVHNWHFQYVVGWLEIVCDTSYTADQGKAFFSGIAFDEKLLLQDLHAYYDDSLYTQIRSRILKTVTQNKTIQLKEWDVAVKYNLAQRDAVPWYSQDSDVRFADLSLQQQFEILYACIKFIERRNQGFRMYLGSHLPLFQFPECVLEDRISLLVLPGGKIIEKKMVATESAELRVPIKFKNCSVRYEDESSVEVVQLDFGPDIEDFLAHISLQFTVVAGTWEEYLEYLNQTTDAGLQDFLAQQLPVIVEVELNGRRLLANRERDRSMAELLVRRKRSSRLVAREEDTRRRDLEARWLEKLDERDQYLRTRQRAVAKVSKAIKDSMWPQLWEKFEQDVRVEKLRRRTTDTAEYDVQMAAVDAQVLENGERFQKRLIEIDAPVAGTLEATSLELPDKLVISQEELQELANHGVSVADYSPDSQDWVFQCPCNVVSGVNLNDNDAVKQHTLVCCDMCLRWQHLECQHDEWIALLGEARQRPLNKRDFATATLGGMERSQRRSARRAETESPASAQRPSTASNAPSSLPETFVCGWCMQSLEDELRGVFKRELSETRAEQRRIHEERERRKRAKEERKIQAAAATSAKSLSSQPKPSKTQAKPSNAPPTRSPAKPRKDVQAPVVLCTVVLPSQL
;
A
#
# COMPACT_ATOMS: atom_id res chain seq x y z
N MET A 1 57.96 -0.50 43.03
CA MET A 1 57.04 0.65 43.14
C MET A 1 56.39 0.85 41.77
N LYS A 2 55.23 0.23 41.53
CA LYS A 2 54.41 0.55 40.36
C LYS A 2 53.81 1.93 40.65
N ARG A 3 54.07 2.92 39.80
CA ARG A 3 53.29 4.17 39.84
C ARG A 3 51.85 3.77 39.61
N GLU A 4 51.01 4.00 40.61
CA GLU A 4 49.57 4.08 40.40
C GLU A 4 49.39 5.16 39.32
N LEU A 5 49.01 4.75 38.12
CA LEU A 5 48.53 5.69 37.12
C LEU A 5 47.30 6.32 37.77
N GLU A 6 47.41 7.60 38.13
CA GLU A 6 46.25 8.42 38.48
C GLU A 6 45.38 8.46 37.21
N ILE A 7 44.39 7.58 37.15
CA ILE A 7 43.41 7.56 36.07
C ILE A 7 42.51 8.76 36.34
N GLU A 8 42.62 9.78 35.49
CA GLU A 8 41.71 10.92 35.54
C GLU A 8 40.29 10.41 35.23
N PRO A 9 39.29 10.73 36.06
CA PRO A 9 37.91 10.32 35.80
C PRO A 9 37.41 10.92 34.49
N VAL A 10 36.55 10.19 33.78
CA VAL A 10 35.95 10.70 32.53
C VAL A 10 35.13 11.95 32.84
N VAL A 11 35.52 13.07 32.24
CA VAL A 11 34.80 14.33 32.33
C VAL A 11 33.69 14.32 31.28
N LEU A 12 32.43 14.28 31.72
CA LEU A 12 31.27 14.15 30.82
C LEU A 12 31.16 15.30 29.82
N GLU A 13 31.65 16.49 30.19
CA GLU A 13 31.73 17.69 29.35
C GLU A 13 32.54 17.50 28.06
N ASP A 14 33.46 16.53 28.03
CA ASP A 14 34.27 16.25 26.84
C ASP A 14 33.49 15.49 25.77
N TYR A 15 32.41 14.80 26.16
CA TYR A 15 31.62 13.94 25.28
C TYR A 15 30.19 14.45 25.07
N LEU A 16 29.68 15.30 25.96
CA LEU A 16 28.31 15.78 25.97
C LEU A 16 28.23 17.30 25.86
N SER A 17 27.21 17.78 25.16
CA SER A 17 26.95 19.23 25.10
C SER A 17 26.47 19.78 26.44
N ALA A 18 26.78 21.05 26.71
CA ALA A 18 26.31 21.76 27.91
C ALA A 18 24.77 21.73 28.05
N GLU A 19 24.05 21.72 26.93
CA GLU A 19 22.59 21.59 26.92
C GLU A 19 22.14 20.20 27.41
N GLN A 20 22.77 19.12 26.94
CA GLN A 20 22.46 17.75 27.38
C GLN A 20 22.69 17.58 28.89
N LEU A 21 23.84 18.06 29.39
CA LEU A 21 24.16 18.03 30.82
C LEU A 21 23.15 18.80 31.66
N HIS A 22 22.78 20.02 31.21
CA HIS A 22 21.76 20.81 31.89
C HIS A 22 20.40 20.10 31.93
N GLN A 23 19.99 19.47 30.82
CA GLN A 23 18.71 18.75 30.75
C GLN A 23 18.70 17.47 31.60
N LEU A 24 19.80 16.72 31.64
CA LEU A 24 19.94 15.54 32.50
C LEU A 24 19.77 15.92 33.98
N SER A 25 20.31 17.07 34.40
CA SER A 25 20.17 17.57 35.78
C SER A 25 18.74 18.00 36.15
N LYS A 26 17.95 18.43 35.16
CA LYS A 26 16.63 19.02 35.37
C LYS A 26 15.50 17.99 35.31
N LEU A 27 15.65 16.96 34.50
CA LEU A 27 14.62 15.96 34.25
C LEU A 27 14.76 14.76 35.21
N ILE A 28 13.63 14.24 35.67
CA ILE A 28 13.53 13.13 36.63
C ILE A 28 14.14 11.86 36.00
N SER A 29 14.97 11.12 36.75
CA SER A 29 15.67 9.90 36.27
C SER A 29 14.73 8.76 35.86
N GLY A 30 13.49 8.73 36.37
CA GLY A 30 12.49 7.72 36.06
C GLY A 30 11.94 7.03 37.31
N PRO A 31 11.07 6.01 37.14
CA PRO A 31 10.53 5.25 38.26
C PRO A 31 11.60 4.36 38.89
N ALA A 32 11.50 4.11 40.21
CA ALA A 32 12.34 3.12 40.86
C ALA A 32 12.05 1.73 40.28
N VAL A 33 13.11 0.97 39.98
CA VAL A 33 13.01 -0.36 39.39
C VAL A 33 13.49 -1.39 40.40
N ASP A 34 12.83 -2.55 40.43
CA ASP A 34 13.28 -3.70 41.20
C ASP A 34 14.69 -4.12 40.74
N PRO A 35 15.71 -4.09 41.64
CA PRO A 35 17.08 -4.42 41.27
C PRO A 35 17.23 -5.82 40.68
N ASP A 36 16.40 -6.77 41.12
CA ASP A 36 16.46 -8.15 40.61
C ASP A 36 15.96 -8.24 39.16
N LEU A 37 15.05 -7.34 38.75
CA LEU A 37 14.58 -7.25 37.36
C LEU A 37 15.62 -6.54 36.48
N VAL A 38 16.23 -5.45 36.97
CA VAL A 38 17.27 -4.71 36.24
C VAL A 38 18.49 -5.59 35.96
N HIS A 39 18.90 -6.43 36.91
CA HIS A 39 20.05 -7.32 36.73
C HIS A 39 19.68 -8.63 36.02
N ASN A 40 18.44 -8.77 35.54
CA ASN A 40 18.00 -9.93 34.79
C ASN A 40 18.35 -9.79 33.31
N TRP A 41 19.15 -10.73 32.78
CA TRP A 41 19.53 -10.76 31.37
C TRP A 41 18.33 -10.81 30.41
N HIS A 42 17.29 -11.60 30.72
CA HIS A 42 16.12 -11.71 29.85
C HIS A 42 15.39 -10.37 29.74
N PHE A 43 15.26 -9.63 30.84
CA PHE A 43 14.71 -8.29 30.83
C PHE A 43 15.53 -7.35 29.95
N GLN A 44 16.85 -7.25 30.19
CA GLN A 44 17.73 -6.36 29.45
C GLN A 44 17.78 -6.67 27.95
N TYR A 45 17.79 -7.95 27.59
CA TYR A 45 17.71 -8.37 26.19
C TYR A 45 16.37 -7.99 25.56
N VAL A 46 15.24 -8.22 26.25
CA VAL A 46 13.91 -7.89 25.72
C VAL A 46 13.81 -6.37 25.50
N VAL A 47 14.26 -5.56 26.44
CA VAL A 47 14.26 -4.09 26.31
C VAL A 47 15.16 -3.65 25.15
N GLY A 48 16.41 -4.10 25.11
CA GLY A 48 17.34 -3.77 24.03
C GLY A 48 16.85 -4.22 22.66
N TRP A 49 16.15 -5.35 22.57
CA TRP A 49 15.52 -5.80 21.34
C TRP A 49 14.33 -4.93 20.93
N LEU A 50 13.50 -4.51 21.89
CA LEU A 50 12.36 -3.61 21.62
C LEU A 50 12.82 -2.23 21.13
N GLU A 51 13.91 -1.69 21.68
CA GLU A 51 14.53 -0.44 21.23
C GLU A 51 14.84 -0.44 19.72
N ILE A 52 15.22 -1.58 19.14
CA ILE A 52 15.63 -1.68 17.73
C ILE A 52 14.54 -2.18 16.77
N VAL A 53 13.38 -2.59 17.30
CA VAL A 53 12.25 -3.06 16.46
C VAL A 53 11.00 -2.20 16.55
N CYS A 54 10.83 -1.39 17.60
CA CYS A 54 9.72 -0.45 17.77
C CYS A 54 10.08 0.94 17.23
N ASP A 55 9.11 1.86 17.22
CA ASP A 55 9.37 3.26 16.83
C ASP A 55 10.10 3.97 17.98
N THR A 56 11.39 4.20 17.82
CA THR A 56 12.31 4.78 18.82
C THR A 56 13.30 5.73 18.14
N SER A 57 14.17 6.39 18.91
CA SER A 57 15.28 7.17 18.35
C SER A 57 16.23 6.32 17.51
N TYR A 58 16.42 5.03 17.84
CA TYR A 58 17.29 4.12 17.08
C TYR A 58 16.73 3.76 15.70
N THR A 59 15.41 3.67 15.56
CA THR A 59 14.77 3.26 14.30
C THR A 59 14.34 4.45 13.44
N ALA A 60 14.21 5.66 14.02
CA ALA A 60 13.71 6.86 13.35
C ALA A 60 14.45 7.18 12.04
N ASP A 61 15.79 7.06 12.03
CA ASP A 61 16.63 7.40 10.87
C ASP A 61 16.88 6.22 9.92
N GLN A 62 16.54 5.00 10.33
CA GLN A 62 16.86 3.76 9.60
C GLN A 62 15.70 3.25 8.74
N GLY A 63 14.53 3.90 8.82
CA GLY A 63 13.36 3.59 8.01
C GLY A 63 12.18 3.13 8.87
N LYS A 64 11.43 2.15 8.38
CA LYS A 64 10.20 1.70 9.06
C LYS A 64 10.51 0.59 10.07
N ALA A 65 10.25 0.85 11.34
CA ALA A 65 10.39 -0.14 12.40
C ALA A 65 9.53 -1.40 12.15
N PHE A 66 10.03 -2.57 12.57
CA PHE A 66 9.34 -3.84 12.40
C PHE A 66 7.98 -3.86 13.12
N PHE A 67 7.94 -3.31 14.34
CA PHE A 67 6.77 -3.08 15.17
C PHE A 67 6.27 -1.64 15.06
N SER A 68 6.09 -1.15 13.83
CA SER A 68 5.54 0.19 13.55
C SER A 68 4.20 0.44 14.24
N GLY A 69 4.02 1.64 14.79
CA GLY A 69 2.86 2.08 15.56
C GLY A 69 2.98 1.89 17.07
N ILE A 70 4.13 1.40 17.56
CA ILE A 70 4.44 1.27 18.98
C ILE A 70 5.63 2.19 19.26
N ALA A 71 5.37 3.34 19.86
CA ALA A 71 6.41 4.24 20.36
C ALA A 71 6.96 3.66 21.66
N PHE A 72 8.12 3.01 21.58
CA PHE A 72 8.71 2.32 22.72
C PHE A 72 9.65 3.23 23.50
N ASP A 73 9.58 3.11 24.83
CA ASP A 73 10.54 3.71 25.76
C ASP A 73 10.58 2.86 27.03
N GLU A 74 11.79 2.56 27.52
CA GLU A 74 12.00 1.74 28.72
C GLU A 74 11.32 2.35 29.97
N LYS A 75 11.41 3.67 30.19
CA LYS A 75 10.87 4.31 31.39
C LYS A 75 9.34 4.28 31.40
N LEU A 76 8.72 4.48 30.23
CA LEU A 76 7.28 4.30 30.06
C LEU A 76 6.84 2.85 30.27
N LEU A 77 7.61 1.88 29.77
CA LEU A 77 7.36 0.46 30.00
C LEU A 77 7.39 0.16 31.51
N LEU A 78 8.44 0.58 32.20
CA LEU A 78 8.62 0.36 33.64
C LEU A 78 7.49 0.99 34.47
N GLN A 79 7.01 2.17 34.09
CA GLN A 79 5.84 2.79 34.72
C GLN A 79 4.56 1.96 34.50
N ASP A 80 4.38 1.42 33.29
CA ASP A 80 3.21 0.62 32.91
C ASP A 80 3.23 -0.80 33.50
N LEU A 81 4.40 -1.37 33.81
CA LEU A 81 4.50 -2.67 34.49
C LEU A 81 3.84 -2.64 35.88
N HIS A 82 3.83 -1.48 36.54
CA HIS A 82 3.24 -1.30 37.86
C HIS A 82 1.75 -0.95 37.83
N ALA A 83 1.16 -0.70 36.65
CA ALA A 83 -0.20 -0.21 36.53
C ALA A 83 -1.02 -1.00 35.51
N TYR A 84 -2.08 -1.66 35.99
CA TYR A 84 -3.00 -2.44 35.15
C TYR A 84 -3.93 -1.51 34.36
N TYR A 85 -3.48 -1.09 33.18
CA TYR A 85 -4.30 -0.41 32.18
C TYR A 85 -4.44 -1.29 30.93
N ASP A 86 -5.67 -1.40 30.41
CA ASP A 86 -5.97 -2.22 29.23
C ASP A 86 -5.28 -1.72 27.94
N ASP A 87 -4.84 -0.46 27.91
CA ASP A 87 -4.10 0.15 26.78
C ASP A 87 -2.67 0.58 27.16
N SER A 88 -2.01 -0.18 28.03
CA SER A 88 -0.62 0.08 28.41
C SER A 88 0.38 -0.33 27.31
N LEU A 89 1.57 0.28 27.32
CA LEU A 89 2.66 -0.07 26.40
C LEU A 89 3.00 -1.57 26.51
N TYR A 90 2.99 -2.12 27.73
CA TYR A 90 3.24 -3.53 27.99
C TYR A 90 2.20 -4.45 27.30
N THR A 91 0.92 -4.09 27.37
CA THR A 91 -0.17 -4.83 26.70
C THR A 91 -0.04 -4.75 25.18
N GLN A 92 0.34 -3.60 24.63
CA GLN A 92 0.59 -3.42 23.20
C GLN A 92 1.76 -4.29 22.71
N ILE A 93 2.88 -4.31 23.43
CA ILE A 93 4.06 -5.14 23.15
C ILE A 93 3.68 -6.61 23.17
N ARG A 94 3.02 -7.08 24.24
CA ARG A 94 2.55 -8.48 24.34
C ARG A 94 1.65 -8.82 23.16
N SER A 95 0.67 -7.98 22.84
CA SER A 95 -0.23 -8.23 21.70
C SER A 95 0.56 -8.39 20.39
N ARG A 96 1.59 -7.57 20.20
CA ARG A 96 2.42 -7.59 19.00
C ARG A 96 3.32 -8.81 18.93
N ILE A 97 3.94 -9.20 20.04
CA ILE A 97 4.75 -10.42 20.14
C ILE A 97 3.87 -11.64 19.86
N LEU A 98 2.68 -11.75 20.47
CA LEU A 98 1.75 -12.85 20.27
C LEU A 98 1.36 -13.01 18.79
N LYS A 99 0.99 -11.91 18.14
CA LYS A 99 0.65 -11.88 16.70
C LYS A 99 1.84 -12.29 15.82
N THR A 100 3.06 -11.99 16.24
CA THR A 100 4.29 -12.28 15.48
C THR A 100 4.76 -13.72 15.67
N VAL A 101 4.66 -14.26 16.88
CA VAL A 101 4.94 -15.67 17.20
C VAL A 101 3.98 -16.58 16.45
N THR A 102 2.68 -16.29 16.52
CA THR A 102 1.64 -17.12 15.87
C THR A 102 1.48 -16.87 14.39
N GLN A 103 2.07 -15.78 13.87
CA GLN A 103 1.83 -15.26 12.52
C GLN A 103 0.33 -15.00 12.22
N ASN A 104 -0.48 -14.86 13.27
CA ASN A 104 -1.90 -14.60 13.19
C ASN A 104 -2.20 -13.17 13.65
N LYS A 105 -2.78 -12.33 12.79
CA LYS A 105 -3.11 -10.94 13.12
C LYS A 105 -4.38 -10.79 13.95
N THR A 106 -5.27 -11.79 13.95
CA THR A 106 -6.57 -11.74 14.66
C THR A 106 -6.49 -12.29 16.07
N ILE A 107 -5.36 -12.90 16.46
CA ILE A 107 -5.20 -13.47 17.79
C ILE A 107 -5.31 -12.38 18.87
N GLN A 108 -6.02 -12.72 19.94
CA GLN A 108 -6.24 -11.84 21.08
C GLN A 108 -5.38 -12.28 22.27
N LEU A 109 -5.07 -11.35 23.17
CA LEU A 109 -4.25 -11.63 24.35
C LEU A 109 -4.86 -12.67 25.30
N LYS A 110 -6.18 -12.86 25.28
CA LYS A 110 -6.86 -13.93 26.02
C LYS A 110 -6.43 -15.34 25.58
N GLU A 111 -5.88 -15.47 24.38
CA GLU A 111 -5.36 -16.72 23.81
C GLU A 111 -3.84 -16.87 24.03
N TRP A 112 -3.23 -15.99 24.84
CA TRP A 112 -1.79 -15.97 25.08
C TRP A 112 -1.24 -17.32 25.55
N ASP A 113 -1.75 -17.85 26.66
CA ASP A 113 -1.20 -19.07 27.26
C ASP A 113 -1.29 -20.24 26.27
N VAL A 114 -2.46 -20.44 25.65
CA VAL A 114 -2.68 -21.53 24.68
C VAL A 114 -1.71 -21.42 23.50
N ALA A 115 -1.61 -20.24 22.89
CA ALA A 115 -0.83 -20.07 21.68
C ALA A 115 0.67 -20.02 21.93
N VAL A 116 1.12 -19.37 23.00
CA VAL A 116 2.54 -19.27 23.33
C VAL A 116 3.07 -20.62 23.81
N LYS A 117 2.38 -21.32 24.71
CA LYS A 117 2.81 -22.65 25.17
C LYS A 117 2.94 -23.63 24.00
N TYR A 118 1.97 -23.65 23.08
CA TYR A 118 2.05 -24.49 21.88
C TYR A 118 3.32 -24.22 21.04
N ASN A 119 3.66 -22.95 20.81
CA ASN A 119 4.83 -22.60 19.99
C ASN A 119 6.17 -22.81 20.73
N LEU A 120 6.21 -22.59 22.04
CA LEU A 120 7.42 -22.79 22.85
C LEU A 120 7.70 -24.28 23.13
N ALA A 121 6.66 -25.09 23.33
CA ALA A 121 6.79 -26.53 23.56
C ALA A 121 7.47 -27.27 22.40
N GLN A 122 7.29 -26.81 21.16
CA GLN A 122 7.98 -27.37 19.98
C GLN A 122 9.52 -27.30 20.07
N ARG A 123 10.08 -26.47 20.95
CA ARG A 123 11.52 -26.28 21.09
C ARG A 123 12.05 -26.61 22.48
N ASP A 124 11.20 -27.18 23.33
CA ASP A 124 11.52 -27.39 24.74
C ASP A 124 12.02 -26.10 25.43
N ALA A 125 11.49 -24.95 24.98
CA ALA A 125 11.85 -23.65 25.53
C ALA A 125 10.96 -23.37 26.74
N VAL A 126 11.59 -23.01 27.87
CA VAL A 126 10.91 -22.74 29.14
C VAL A 126 9.95 -23.90 29.51
N PRO A 127 10.44 -25.14 29.70
CA PRO A 127 9.60 -26.33 29.85
C PRO A 127 8.60 -26.23 31.00
N TRP A 128 9.01 -25.58 32.10
CA TRP A 128 8.19 -25.33 33.27
C TRP A 128 6.93 -24.51 33.00
N TYR A 129 6.90 -23.71 31.93
CA TYR A 129 5.73 -22.96 31.48
C TYR A 129 5.03 -23.61 30.29
N SER A 130 5.79 -24.15 29.33
CA SER A 130 5.24 -24.65 28.07
C SER A 130 4.56 -26.02 28.18
N GLN A 131 4.97 -26.85 29.16
CA GLN A 131 4.42 -28.20 29.34
C GLN A 131 3.34 -28.28 30.42
N ASP A 132 3.37 -27.38 31.41
CA ASP A 132 2.36 -27.33 32.48
C ASP A 132 1.12 -26.56 32.00
N SER A 133 -0.07 -27.19 31.99
CA SER A 133 -1.31 -26.55 31.58
C SER A 133 -1.81 -25.49 32.56
N ASP A 134 -1.48 -25.62 33.84
CA ASP A 134 -2.13 -24.90 34.94
C ASP A 134 -1.48 -23.56 35.22
N VAL A 135 -0.20 -23.40 34.85
CA VAL A 135 0.55 -22.15 35.00
C VAL A 135 0.05 -21.09 34.01
N ARG A 136 -0.42 -19.94 34.47
CA ARG A 136 -0.84 -18.83 33.59
C ARG A 136 0.17 -17.71 33.59
N PHE A 137 0.42 -17.11 32.43
CA PHE A 137 1.37 -16.01 32.28
C PHE A 137 1.07 -14.82 33.19
N ALA A 138 -0.22 -14.50 33.38
CA ALA A 138 -0.65 -13.37 34.20
C ALA A 138 -0.32 -13.54 35.70
N ASP A 139 -0.15 -14.78 36.16
CA ASP A 139 0.09 -15.12 37.57
C ASP A 139 1.60 -15.21 37.90
N LEU A 140 2.47 -15.02 36.90
CA LEU A 140 3.93 -15.14 37.03
C LEU A 140 4.58 -13.86 37.56
N SER A 141 5.76 -14.00 38.17
CA SER A 141 6.59 -12.84 38.50
C SER A 141 7.06 -12.12 37.23
N LEU A 142 7.41 -10.82 37.33
CA LEU A 142 7.90 -10.06 36.18
C LEU A 142 9.13 -10.73 35.55
N GLN A 143 10.06 -11.23 36.35
CA GLN A 143 11.25 -11.94 35.86
C GLN A 143 10.86 -13.16 35.00
N GLN A 144 9.93 -13.97 35.47
CA GLN A 144 9.41 -15.14 34.74
C GLN A 144 8.65 -14.73 33.47
N GLN A 145 7.89 -13.64 33.52
CA GLN A 145 7.22 -13.08 32.34
C GLN A 145 8.24 -12.66 31.28
N PHE A 146 9.33 -12.00 31.67
CA PHE A 146 10.40 -11.60 30.75
C PHE A 146 11.23 -12.77 30.23
N GLU A 147 11.39 -13.85 30.99
CA GLU A 147 11.99 -15.12 30.49
C GLU A 147 11.14 -15.72 29.35
N ILE A 148 9.81 -15.72 29.50
CA ILE A 148 8.90 -16.18 28.44
C ILE A 148 8.93 -15.23 27.23
N LEU A 149 8.94 -13.90 27.46
CA LEU A 149 9.05 -12.92 26.38
C LEU A 149 10.37 -13.08 25.60
N TYR A 150 11.47 -13.30 26.30
CA TYR A 150 12.76 -13.61 25.71
C TYR A 150 12.67 -14.87 24.83
N ALA A 151 12.08 -15.95 25.32
CA ALA A 151 11.88 -17.17 24.54
C ALA A 151 11.01 -16.93 23.30
N CYS A 152 9.97 -16.10 23.40
CA CYS A 152 9.16 -15.67 22.25
C CYS A 152 9.98 -14.86 21.23
N ILE A 153 10.82 -13.92 21.67
CA ILE A 153 11.70 -13.15 20.78
C ILE A 153 12.69 -14.08 20.06
N LYS A 154 13.32 -15.01 20.78
CA LYS A 154 14.20 -16.02 20.17
C LYS A 154 13.47 -16.91 19.18
N PHE A 155 12.20 -17.22 19.42
CA PHE A 155 11.35 -17.90 18.44
C PHE A 155 11.13 -17.05 17.19
N ILE A 156 10.83 -15.74 17.35
CA ILE A 156 10.63 -14.80 16.24
C ILE A 156 11.92 -14.67 15.41
N GLU A 157 13.06 -14.42 16.04
CA GLU A 157 14.37 -14.30 15.39
C GLU A 157 14.67 -15.52 14.50
N ARG A 158 14.35 -16.71 15.01
CA ARG A 158 14.65 -17.97 14.33
C ARG A 158 13.64 -18.34 13.25
N ARG A 159 12.33 -18.13 13.42
CA ARG A 159 11.29 -18.66 12.49
C ARG A 159 10.49 -17.62 11.71
N ASN A 160 10.43 -16.37 12.15
CA ASN A 160 9.56 -15.40 11.50
C ASN A 160 10.18 -14.90 10.19
N GLN A 161 9.54 -15.21 9.05
CA GLN A 161 10.04 -14.81 7.74
C GLN A 161 10.06 -13.28 7.56
N GLY A 162 9.06 -12.58 8.10
CA GLY A 162 9.01 -11.12 8.07
C GLY A 162 10.17 -10.49 8.83
N PHE A 163 10.51 -11.06 9.99
CA PHE A 163 11.67 -10.62 10.78
C PHE A 163 12.99 -10.90 10.04
N ARG A 164 13.15 -12.05 9.38
CA ARG A 164 14.36 -12.33 8.58
C ARG A 164 14.56 -11.31 7.45
N MET A 165 13.48 -10.89 6.78
CA MET A 165 13.54 -9.83 5.77
C MET A 165 13.87 -8.46 6.38
N TYR A 166 13.35 -8.17 7.57
CA TYR A 166 13.68 -6.96 8.32
C TYR A 166 15.16 -6.96 8.72
N LEU A 167 15.67 -8.07 9.27
CA LEU A 167 17.07 -8.24 9.66
C LEU A 167 18.01 -8.03 8.47
N GLY A 168 17.66 -8.52 7.28
CA GLY A 168 18.48 -8.30 6.07
C GLY A 168 18.66 -6.82 5.68
N SER A 169 17.75 -5.94 6.09
CA SER A 169 17.83 -4.48 5.84
C SER A 169 18.35 -3.68 7.03
N HIS A 170 18.32 -4.24 8.25
CA HIS A 170 18.63 -3.54 9.49
C HIS A 170 19.70 -4.26 10.33
N LEU A 171 20.49 -5.15 9.71
CA LEU A 171 21.53 -5.95 10.40
C LEU A 171 22.47 -5.12 11.30
N PRO A 172 22.90 -3.89 10.92
CA PRO A 172 23.75 -3.07 11.79
C PRO A 172 23.13 -2.76 13.16
N LEU A 173 21.80 -2.69 13.27
CA LEU A 173 21.13 -2.43 14.56
C LEU A 173 21.17 -3.62 15.52
N PHE A 174 21.39 -4.82 15.00
CA PHE A 174 21.48 -6.06 15.79
C PHE A 174 22.95 -6.44 16.09
N GLN A 175 23.91 -5.63 15.64
CA GLN A 175 25.32 -5.76 15.94
C GLN A 175 25.68 -4.80 17.06
N PHE A 176 25.54 -5.28 18.29
CA PHE A 176 25.85 -4.48 19.47
C PHE A 176 27.37 -4.22 19.59
N PRO A 177 27.80 -3.01 19.99
CA PRO A 177 29.20 -2.74 20.29
C PRO A 177 29.76 -3.78 21.27
N GLU A 178 30.85 -4.46 20.87
CA GLU A 178 31.50 -5.52 21.63
C GLU A 178 32.97 -5.15 21.89
N CYS A 179 33.39 -5.20 23.16
CA CYS A 179 34.78 -5.08 23.57
C CYS A 179 35.26 -6.43 24.11
N VAL A 180 36.27 -7.03 23.48
CA VAL A 180 36.82 -8.32 23.89
C VAL A 180 37.86 -8.08 24.98
N LEU A 181 37.59 -8.58 26.19
CA LEU A 181 38.50 -8.43 27.34
C LEU A 181 39.53 -9.58 27.36
N GLU A 182 39.07 -10.80 27.13
CA GLU A 182 39.87 -12.02 27.13
C GLU A 182 39.35 -13.01 26.07
N ASP A 183 40.07 -14.11 25.82
CA ASP A 183 39.72 -15.13 24.82
C ASP A 183 38.28 -15.68 24.94
N ARG A 184 37.69 -15.63 26.14
CA ARG A 184 36.35 -16.16 26.44
C ARG A 184 35.40 -15.15 27.05
N ILE A 185 35.81 -13.90 27.23
CA ILE A 185 35.02 -12.87 27.90
C ILE A 185 34.97 -11.63 27.03
N SER A 186 33.76 -11.17 26.73
CA SER A 186 33.53 -9.90 26.05
C SER A 186 32.43 -9.09 26.75
N LEU A 187 32.52 -7.77 26.64
CA LEU A 187 31.50 -6.84 27.08
C LEU A 187 30.68 -6.36 25.89
N LEU A 188 29.37 -6.45 26.01
CA LEU A 188 28.40 -5.96 25.03
C LEU A 188 27.69 -4.74 25.59
N VAL A 189 27.52 -3.70 24.76
CA VAL A 189 26.71 -2.52 25.09
C VAL A 189 25.38 -2.61 24.34
N LEU A 190 24.30 -2.87 25.05
CA LEU A 190 22.96 -2.88 24.48
C LEU A 190 22.39 -1.46 24.34
N PRO A 191 21.38 -1.26 23.49
CA PRO A 191 20.59 -0.03 23.44
C PRO A 191 20.11 0.41 24.83
N GLY A 192 20.12 1.72 25.08
CA GLY A 192 19.81 2.28 26.41
C GLY A 192 20.95 2.20 27.43
N GLY A 193 22.18 1.86 26.99
CA GLY A 193 23.38 1.92 27.82
C GLY A 193 23.51 0.78 28.82
N LYS A 194 23.09 -0.43 28.45
CA LYS A 194 23.21 -1.61 29.32
C LYS A 194 24.50 -2.34 29.01
N ILE A 195 25.31 -2.65 30.03
CA ILE A 195 26.57 -3.37 29.87
C ILE A 195 26.36 -4.83 30.28
N ILE A 196 26.71 -5.74 29.38
CA ILE A 196 26.53 -7.17 29.55
C ILE A 196 27.86 -7.87 29.36
N GLU A 197 28.29 -8.62 30.37
CA GLU A 197 29.39 -9.54 30.23
C GLU A 197 28.90 -10.84 29.59
N LYS A 198 29.50 -11.20 28.46
CA LYS A 198 29.30 -12.45 27.75
C LYS A 198 30.52 -13.34 28.00
N LYS A 199 30.29 -14.45 28.69
CA LYS A 199 31.31 -15.44 29.03
C LYS A 199 31.04 -16.78 28.33
N MET A 200 32.00 -17.26 27.56
CA MET A 200 31.97 -18.60 26.98
C MET A 200 32.42 -19.63 28.02
N VAL A 201 31.49 -20.47 28.46
CA VAL A 201 31.73 -21.53 29.45
C VAL A 201 31.66 -22.89 28.75
N ALA A 202 32.78 -23.62 28.81
CA ALA A 202 32.86 -24.99 28.36
C ALA A 202 32.83 -25.93 29.57
N THR A 203 32.07 -27.03 29.46
CA THR A 203 32.10 -28.11 30.45
C THR A 203 33.52 -28.69 30.59
N GLU A 204 33.94 -29.11 31.78
CA GLU A 204 35.31 -29.62 32.02
C GLU A 204 35.68 -30.84 31.15
N SER A 205 34.69 -31.57 30.64
CA SER A 205 34.85 -32.72 29.74
C SER A 205 34.89 -32.37 28.24
N ALA A 206 34.81 -31.09 27.87
CA ALA A 206 34.72 -30.65 26.48
C ALA A 206 36.11 -30.71 25.80
N GLU A 207 36.40 -31.81 25.11
CA GLU A 207 37.61 -31.97 24.30
C GLU A 207 37.26 -32.09 22.82
N LEU A 208 37.81 -31.20 21.99
CA LEU A 208 37.67 -31.30 20.53
C LEU A 208 38.63 -32.37 19.99
N ARG A 209 38.10 -33.51 19.55
CA ARG A 209 38.90 -34.65 19.05
C ARG A 209 39.21 -34.58 17.56
N VAL A 210 39.51 -33.39 17.05
CA VAL A 210 39.82 -33.18 15.63
C VAL A 210 41.33 -33.03 15.42
N PRO A 211 41.95 -33.84 14.54
CA PRO A 211 43.37 -33.69 14.23
C PRO A 211 43.69 -32.31 13.61
N ILE A 212 44.69 -31.62 14.17
CA ILE A 212 45.09 -30.26 13.70
C ILE A 212 45.63 -30.28 12.26
N LYS A 213 46.27 -31.39 11.85
CA LYS A 213 46.93 -31.49 10.54
C LYS A 213 46.03 -32.21 9.55
N PHE A 214 45.77 -31.58 8.41
CA PHE A 214 44.92 -32.11 7.33
C PHE A 214 45.30 -33.52 6.86
N LYS A 215 46.60 -33.87 6.86
CA LYS A 215 47.10 -35.20 6.51
C LYS A 215 46.60 -36.33 7.43
N ASN A 216 46.14 -35.99 8.64
CA ASN A 216 45.57 -36.91 9.61
C ASN A 216 44.03 -36.96 9.52
N CYS A 217 43.43 -36.16 8.62
CA CYS A 217 42.00 -36.12 8.36
C CYS A 217 41.62 -36.91 7.10
N SER A 218 42.60 -37.54 6.42
CA SER A 218 42.38 -38.36 5.25
C SER A 218 43.13 -39.68 5.34
N VAL A 219 42.49 -40.73 4.84
CA VAL A 219 43.06 -42.07 4.71
C VAL A 219 43.26 -42.32 3.23
N ARG A 220 44.48 -42.73 2.86
CA ARG A 220 44.84 -43.10 1.49
C ARG A 220 44.78 -44.61 1.37
N TYR A 221 43.89 -45.12 0.54
CA TYR A 221 43.83 -46.51 0.13
C TYR A 221 44.54 -46.65 -1.22
N GLU A 222 45.50 -47.56 -1.30
CA GLU A 222 46.23 -47.83 -2.54
C GLU A 222 46.09 -49.31 -2.90
N ASP A 223 45.51 -49.57 -4.06
CA ASP A 223 45.50 -50.87 -4.72
C ASP A 223 46.44 -50.84 -5.94
N GLU A 224 46.78 -52.01 -6.50
CA GLU A 224 47.73 -52.14 -7.64
C GLU A 224 47.33 -51.31 -8.89
N SER A 225 46.08 -50.87 -8.99
CA SER A 225 45.53 -50.11 -10.12
C SER A 225 44.96 -48.72 -9.78
N SER A 226 44.86 -48.33 -8.51
CA SER A 226 44.23 -47.05 -8.12
C SER A 226 44.62 -46.55 -6.74
N VAL A 227 44.66 -45.23 -6.58
CA VAL A 227 44.82 -44.54 -5.29
C VAL A 227 43.53 -43.78 -5.00
N GLU A 228 42.85 -44.16 -3.92
CA GLU A 228 41.66 -43.47 -3.42
C GLU A 228 42.00 -42.76 -2.10
N VAL A 229 41.64 -41.48 -2.00
CA VAL A 229 41.83 -40.69 -0.78
C VAL A 229 40.46 -40.40 -0.19
N VAL A 230 40.18 -41.01 0.98
CA VAL A 230 38.93 -40.83 1.71
C VAL A 230 39.15 -39.80 2.82
N GLN A 231 38.31 -38.78 2.89
CA GLN A 231 38.30 -37.82 4.00
C GLN A 231 37.45 -38.36 5.15
N LEU A 232 37.97 -38.30 6.37
CA LEU A 232 37.23 -38.67 7.58
C LEU A 232 36.28 -37.54 7.94
N ASP A 233 35.04 -37.89 8.28
CA ASP A 233 34.03 -36.94 8.73
C ASP A 233 34.15 -36.72 10.24
N PHE A 234 34.58 -35.52 10.62
CA PHE A 234 34.65 -35.07 12.02
C PHE A 234 33.47 -34.18 12.41
N GLY A 235 32.46 -34.04 11.55
CA GLY A 235 31.23 -33.29 11.86
C GLY A 235 30.63 -33.66 13.22
N PRO A 236 30.42 -34.96 13.51
CA PRO A 236 29.85 -35.38 14.80
C PRO A 236 30.69 -34.99 16.02
N ASP A 237 32.03 -35.07 15.94
CA ASP A 237 32.92 -34.69 17.04
C ASP A 237 32.93 -33.17 17.28
N ILE A 238 32.79 -32.39 16.21
CA ILE A 238 32.65 -30.92 16.29
C ILE A 238 31.30 -30.56 16.90
N GLU A 239 30.21 -31.20 16.46
CA GLU A 239 28.86 -30.99 17.01
C GLU A 239 28.80 -31.35 18.49
N ASP A 240 29.39 -32.48 18.89
CA ASP A 240 29.48 -32.88 20.30
C ASP A 240 30.27 -31.85 21.12
N PHE A 241 31.44 -31.40 20.63
CA PHE A 241 32.21 -30.36 21.30
C PHE A 241 31.43 -29.04 21.45
N LEU A 242 30.74 -28.60 20.40
CA LEU A 242 29.95 -27.37 20.43
C LEU A 242 28.74 -27.49 21.37
N ALA A 243 28.16 -28.68 21.54
CA ALA A 243 27.08 -28.92 22.50
C ALA A 243 27.53 -28.74 23.97
N HIS A 244 28.84 -28.86 24.25
CA HIS A 244 29.41 -28.64 25.57
C HIS A 244 29.84 -27.18 25.84
N ILE A 245 29.65 -26.28 24.87
CA ILE A 245 29.91 -24.86 25.01
C ILE A 245 28.58 -24.13 25.23
N SER A 246 28.52 -23.34 26.29
CA SER A 246 27.38 -22.50 26.62
C SER A 246 27.81 -21.04 26.79
N LEU A 247 26.88 -20.13 26.53
CA LEU A 247 27.06 -18.70 26.76
C LEU A 247 26.39 -18.31 28.07
N GLN A 248 27.15 -17.70 28.96
CA GLN A 248 26.63 -17.06 30.16
C GLN A 248 26.62 -15.55 29.96
N PHE A 249 25.52 -14.91 30.34
CA PHE A 249 25.33 -13.47 30.24
C PHE A 249 25.08 -12.91 31.63
N THR A 250 25.92 -11.96 32.04
CA THR A 250 25.80 -11.27 33.33
C THR A 250 25.59 -9.79 33.08
N VAL A 251 24.56 -9.19 33.68
CA VAL A 251 24.33 -7.75 33.61
C VAL A 251 25.28 -7.05 34.56
N VAL A 252 26.19 -6.24 34.02
CA VAL A 252 27.18 -5.47 34.80
C VAL A 252 26.63 -4.09 35.15
N ALA A 253 25.94 -3.46 34.20
CA ALA A 253 25.22 -2.21 34.41
C ALA A 253 23.88 -2.28 33.69
N GLY A 254 22.79 -2.17 34.45
CA GLY A 254 21.41 -2.19 33.96
C GLY A 254 20.72 -0.83 33.99
N THR A 255 21.33 0.21 34.57
CA THR A 255 20.80 1.59 34.58
C THR A 255 21.82 2.61 34.07
N TRP A 256 21.33 3.81 33.74
CA TRP A 256 22.19 4.95 33.38
C TRP A 256 23.18 5.30 34.50
N GLU A 257 22.76 5.23 35.76
CA GLU A 257 23.61 5.55 36.91
C GLU A 257 24.70 4.48 37.09
N GLU A 258 24.35 3.21 37.00
CA GLU A 258 25.31 2.09 37.02
C GLU A 258 26.29 2.14 35.84
N TYR A 259 25.85 2.59 34.67
CA TYR A 259 26.73 2.77 33.50
C TYR A 259 27.81 3.81 33.78
N LEU A 260 27.42 4.97 34.31
CA LEU A 260 28.35 6.04 34.67
C LEU A 260 29.27 5.61 35.81
N GLU A 261 28.75 4.88 36.80
CA GLU A 261 29.54 4.32 37.88
C GLU A 261 30.60 3.35 37.33
N TYR A 262 30.21 2.42 36.45
CA TYR A 262 31.13 1.47 35.83
C TYR A 262 32.18 2.16 34.95
N LEU A 263 31.79 3.16 34.16
CA LEU A 263 32.72 3.96 33.34
C LEU A 263 33.79 4.66 34.19
N ASN A 264 33.42 5.15 35.36
CA ASN A 264 34.33 5.86 36.27
C ASN A 264 35.19 4.92 37.12
N GLN A 265 34.70 3.71 37.41
CA GLN A 265 35.43 2.72 38.21
C GLN A 265 36.37 1.83 37.39
N THR A 266 36.15 1.74 36.07
CA THR A 266 36.96 0.92 35.18
C THR A 266 38.40 1.44 35.12
N THR A 267 39.37 0.55 35.37
CA THR A 267 40.81 0.90 35.37
C THR A 267 41.50 0.74 34.01
N ASP A 268 40.82 0.13 33.03
CA ASP A 268 41.36 -0.07 31.67
C ASP A 268 41.01 1.13 30.79
N ALA A 269 42.03 1.89 30.38
CA ALA A 269 41.88 3.07 29.53
C ALA A 269 41.24 2.74 28.18
N GLY A 270 41.53 1.57 27.58
CA GLY A 270 40.94 1.18 26.30
C GLY A 270 39.45 0.88 26.42
N LEU A 271 39.06 0.23 27.52
CA LEU A 271 37.64 -0.03 27.82
C LEU A 271 36.90 1.27 28.16
N GLN A 272 37.54 2.15 28.93
CA GLN A 272 36.99 3.46 29.29
C GLN A 272 36.75 4.33 28.05
N ASP A 273 37.71 4.40 27.12
CA ASP A 273 37.56 5.10 25.83
C ASP A 273 36.44 4.49 24.99
N PHE A 274 36.36 3.16 24.92
CA PHE A 274 35.30 2.45 24.19
C PHE A 274 33.90 2.79 24.72
N LEU A 275 33.73 2.78 26.04
CA LEU A 275 32.45 3.13 26.69
C LEU A 275 32.15 4.62 26.51
N ALA A 276 33.14 5.51 26.70
CA ALA A 276 32.96 6.95 26.54
C ALA A 276 32.49 7.33 25.12
N GLN A 277 32.93 6.62 24.09
CA GLN A 277 32.45 6.82 22.70
C GLN A 277 30.96 6.51 22.51
N GLN A 278 30.35 5.70 23.37
CA GLN A 278 28.92 5.37 23.31
C GLN A 278 28.04 6.42 24.02
N LEU A 279 28.62 7.27 24.88
CA LEU A 279 27.89 8.24 25.70
C LEU A 279 26.92 9.14 24.89
N PRO A 280 27.29 9.71 23.73
CA PRO A 280 26.39 10.61 23.01
C PRO A 280 25.07 9.96 22.63
N VAL A 281 25.12 8.69 22.18
CA VAL A 281 23.94 7.92 21.76
C VAL A 281 23.11 7.52 22.98
N ILE A 282 23.75 7.05 24.04
CA ILE A 282 23.06 6.61 25.26
C ILE A 282 22.35 7.80 25.94
N VAL A 283 22.99 8.97 26.00
CA VAL A 283 22.41 10.17 26.61
C VAL A 283 21.20 10.69 25.86
N GLU A 284 21.19 10.61 24.53
CA GLU A 284 20.05 11.03 23.74
C GLU A 284 18.81 10.17 24.05
N VAL A 285 18.99 8.86 24.14
CA VAL A 285 17.95 7.90 24.53
C VAL A 285 17.47 8.19 25.95
N GLU A 286 18.41 8.38 26.88
CA GLU A 286 18.12 8.68 28.28
C GLU A 286 17.27 9.94 28.41
N LEU A 287 17.68 11.04 27.75
CA LEU A 287 16.97 12.32 27.74
C LEU A 287 15.59 12.22 27.09
N ASN A 288 15.47 11.50 25.99
CA ASN A 288 14.18 11.29 25.33
C ASN A 288 13.19 10.60 26.27
N GLY A 289 13.61 9.52 26.93
CA GLY A 289 12.78 8.82 27.90
C GLY A 289 12.36 9.70 29.07
N ARG A 290 13.28 10.51 29.62
CA ARG A 290 12.93 11.47 30.70
C ARG A 290 11.93 12.53 30.24
N ARG A 291 12.03 13.02 29.00
CA ARG A 291 11.08 13.99 28.43
C ARG A 291 9.70 13.37 28.23
N LEU A 292 9.63 12.14 27.72
CA LEU A 292 8.38 11.40 27.52
C LEU A 292 7.67 11.15 28.85
N LEU A 293 8.42 10.71 29.86
CA LEU A 293 7.91 10.51 31.21
C LEU A 293 7.36 11.81 31.83
N ALA A 294 8.12 12.91 31.74
CA ALA A 294 7.69 14.21 32.25
C ALA A 294 6.44 14.76 31.52
N ASN A 295 6.30 14.49 30.22
CA ASN A 295 5.08 14.83 29.47
C ASN A 295 3.89 14.00 29.94
N ARG A 296 4.05 12.69 30.12
CA ARG A 296 2.98 11.80 30.59
C ARG A 296 2.53 12.15 32.01
N GLU A 297 3.44 12.49 32.91
CA GLU A 297 3.11 12.98 34.25
C GLU A 297 2.37 14.31 34.21
N ARG A 298 2.76 15.23 33.31
CA ARG A 298 2.04 16.49 33.10
C ARG A 298 0.62 16.23 32.61
N ASP A 299 0.43 15.35 31.65
CA ASP A 299 -0.88 15.00 31.09
C ASP A 299 -1.77 14.33 32.13
N ARG A 300 -1.20 13.42 32.94
CA ARG A 300 -1.90 12.81 34.07
C ARG A 300 -2.30 13.85 35.11
N SER A 301 -1.40 14.75 35.48
CA SER A 301 -1.68 15.84 36.41
C SER A 301 -2.78 16.76 35.88
N MET A 302 -2.74 17.12 34.60
CA MET A 302 -3.81 17.87 33.93
C MET A 302 -5.14 17.10 33.95
N ALA A 303 -5.13 15.80 33.63
CA ALA A 303 -6.34 14.97 33.66
C ALA A 303 -6.94 14.85 35.07
N GLU A 304 -6.10 14.66 36.10
CA GLU A 304 -6.54 14.62 37.49
C GLU A 304 -7.10 15.98 37.96
N LEU A 305 -6.50 17.09 37.51
CA LEU A 305 -7.02 18.45 37.72
C LEU A 305 -8.38 18.66 37.02
N LEU A 306 -8.58 18.08 35.84
CA LEU A 306 -9.85 18.13 35.08
C LEU A 306 -10.98 17.34 35.74
N VAL A 307 -10.66 16.34 36.58
CA VAL A 307 -11.65 15.48 37.27
C VAL A 307 -12.00 16.02 38.68
N ARG A 308 -11.07 16.66 39.40
CA ARG A 308 -11.26 17.00 40.83
C ARG A 308 -11.77 18.41 41.15
N ARG A 309 -11.81 19.36 40.21
CA ARG A 309 -12.39 20.70 40.44
C ARG A 309 -13.58 20.95 39.52
N LYS A 310 -14.59 21.72 39.99
CA LYS A 310 -15.55 22.41 39.10
C LYS A 310 -14.71 23.13 38.04
N ARG A 311 -14.71 22.58 36.83
CA ARG A 311 -13.86 23.06 35.74
C ARG A 311 -14.13 24.55 35.57
N SER A 312 -13.08 25.35 35.41
CA SER A 312 -13.30 26.76 35.15
C SER A 312 -14.14 26.86 33.88
N SER A 313 -15.24 27.62 33.93
CA SER A 313 -16.16 27.78 32.80
C SER A 313 -15.41 28.16 31.52
N ARG A 314 -14.30 28.91 31.65
CA ARG A 314 -13.42 29.30 30.54
C ARG A 314 -12.67 28.13 29.90
N LEU A 315 -12.25 27.14 30.67
CA LEU A 315 -11.51 25.99 30.14
C LEU A 315 -12.46 24.98 29.49
N VAL A 316 -13.66 24.79 30.06
CA VAL A 316 -14.74 24.03 29.42
C VAL A 316 -15.15 24.69 28.10
N ALA A 317 -15.36 26.01 28.09
CA ALA A 317 -15.67 26.74 26.86
C ALA A 317 -14.56 26.61 25.80
N ARG A 318 -13.29 26.57 26.21
CA ARG A 318 -12.18 26.37 25.27
C ARG A 318 -12.13 24.95 24.73
N GLU A 319 -12.41 23.94 25.54
CA GLU A 319 -12.50 22.53 25.11
C GLU A 319 -13.71 22.31 24.18
N GLU A 320 -14.86 22.90 24.51
CA GLU A 320 -16.05 22.89 23.66
C GLU A 320 -15.81 23.62 22.34
N ASP A 321 -15.11 24.76 22.36
CA ASP A 321 -14.68 25.46 21.14
C ASP A 321 -13.70 24.64 20.31
N THR A 322 -12.73 23.96 20.92
CA THR A 322 -11.80 23.08 20.21
C THR A 322 -12.55 21.90 19.59
N ARG A 323 -13.43 21.23 20.35
CA ARG A 323 -14.27 20.13 19.84
C ARG A 323 -15.19 20.59 18.71
N ARG A 324 -15.79 21.78 18.84
CA ARG A 324 -16.62 22.38 17.79
C ARG A 324 -15.81 22.60 16.51
N ARG A 325 -14.59 23.15 16.61
CA ARG A 325 -13.69 23.35 15.46
C ARG A 325 -13.26 22.03 14.83
N ASP A 326 -12.96 21.02 15.64
CA ASP A 326 -12.57 19.70 15.13
C ASP A 326 -13.74 19.02 14.40
N LEU A 327 -14.97 19.13 14.93
CA LEU A 327 -16.18 18.64 14.27
C LEU A 327 -16.48 19.39 12.98
N GLU A 328 -16.37 20.72 13.00
CA GLU A 328 -16.55 21.56 11.81
C GLU A 328 -15.51 21.24 10.72
N ALA A 329 -14.24 21.04 11.10
CA ALA A 329 -13.18 20.66 10.16
C ALA A 329 -13.45 19.29 9.52
N ARG A 330 -13.83 18.28 10.31
CA ARG A 330 -14.21 16.95 9.80
C ARG A 330 -15.42 17.01 8.88
N TRP A 331 -16.40 17.85 9.21
CA TRP A 331 -17.58 18.06 8.39
C TRP A 331 -17.24 18.67 7.03
N LEU A 332 -16.40 19.71 7.02
CA LEU A 332 -15.93 20.34 5.77
C LEU A 332 -15.10 19.36 4.92
N GLU A 333 -14.21 18.60 5.54
CA GLU A 333 -13.42 17.56 4.85
C GLU A 333 -14.34 16.51 4.19
N LYS A 334 -15.37 16.04 4.91
CA LYS A 334 -16.36 15.11 4.37
C LYS A 334 -17.14 15.70 3.18
N LEU A 335 -17.52 16.98 3.26
CA LEU A 335 -18.21 17.66 2.15
C LEU A 335 -17.31 17.82 0.92
N ASP A 336 -16.03 18.16 1.11
CA ASP A 336 -15.04 18.26 0.04
C ASP A 336 -14.80 16.90 -0.63
N GLU A 337 -14.64 15.83 0.16
CA GLU A 337 -14.50 14.47 -0.35
C GLU A 337 -15.74 14.02 -1.14
N ARG A 338 -16.94 14.34 -0.65
CA ARG A 338 -18.22 14.09 -1.33
C ARG A 338 -18.26 14.78 -2.69
N ASP A 339 -17.95 16.07 -2.74
CA ASP A 339 -17.95 16.86 -3.97
C ASP A 339 -16.91 16.34 -4.98
N GLN A 340 -15.72 15.99 -4.48
CA GLN A 340 -14.67 15.40 -5.30
C GLN A 340 -15.10 14.06 -5.89
N TYR A 341 -15.77 13.20 -5.11
CA TYR A 341 -16.30 11.93 -5.57
C TYR A 341 -17.33 12.13 -6.69
N LEU A 342 -18.32 13.00 -6.49
CA LEU A 342 -19.36 13.28 -7.49
C LEU A 342 -18.77 13.82 -8.80
N ARG A 343 -17.83 14.79 -8.72
CA ARG A 343 -17.14 15.34 -9.91
C ARG A 343 -16.31 14.28 -10.62
N THR A 344 -15.62 13.41 -9.87
CA THR A 344 -14.80 12.34 -10.43
C THR A 344 -15.66 11.32 -11.17
N ARG A 345 -16.78 10.88 -10.57
CA ARG A 345 -17.75 9.99 -11.22
C ARG A 345 -18.32 10.61 -12.48
N GLN A 346 -18.76 11.87 -12.44
CA GLN A 346 -19.28 12.58 -13.63
C GLN A 346 -18.24 12.67 -14.75
N ARG A 347 -16.97 12.98 -14.44
CA ARG A 347 -15.89 12.99 -15.44
C ARG A 347 -15.64 11.60 -16.03
N ALA A 348 -15.66 10.56 -15.20
CA ALA A 348 -15.49 9.18 -15.64
C ALA A 348 -16.63 8.77 -16.58
N VAL A 349 -17.88 9.03 -16.20
CA VAL A 349 -19.08 8.78 -17.03
C VAL A 349 -19.00 9.55 -18.34
N ALA A 350 -18.63 10.83 -18.33
CA ALA A 350 -18.52 11.64 -19.54
C ALA A 350 -17.43 11.09 -20.49
N LYS A 351 -16.27 10.71 -19.94
CA LYS A 351 -15.17 10.09 -20.72
C LYS A 351 -15.62 8.78 -21.37
N VAL A 352 -16.31 7.93 -20.60
CA VAL A 352 -16.80 6.63 -21.08
C VAL A 352 -17.92 6.80 -22.09
N SER A 353 -18.87 7.71 -21.84
CA SER A 353 -19.97 8.00 -22.75
C SER A 353 -19.46 8.52 -24.09
N LYS A 354 -18.45 9.41 -24.08
CA LYS A 354 -17.77 9.85 -25.29
C LYS A 354 -17.11 8.68 -26.03
N ALA A 355 -16.39 7.82 -25.30
CA ALA A 355 -15.70 6.69 -25.91
C ALA A 355 -16.67 5.65 -26.52
N ILE A 356 -17.81 5.39 -25.85
CA ILE A 356 -18.88 4.55 -26.39
C ILE A 356 -19.42 5.17 -27.69
N LYS A 357 -19.68 6.49 -27.69
CA LYS A 357 -20.12 7.20 -28.90
C LYS A 357 -19.10 7.11 -30.03
N ASP A 358 -17.82 7.35 -29.74
CA ASP A 358 -16.72 7.27 -30.71
C ASP A 358 -16.58 5.86 -31.31
N SER A 359 -16.92 4.80 -30.56
CA SER A 359 -16.92 3.41 -31.05
C SER A 359 -18.18 3.03 -31.83
N MET A 360 -19.37 3.50 -31.40
CA MET A 360 -20.64 3.29 -32.11
C MET A 360 -20.71 4.05 -33.43
N TRP A 361 -20.09 5.23 -33.49
CA TRP A 361 -20.22 6.14 -34.62
C TRP A 361 -19.75 5.54 -35.95
N PRO A 362 -18.55 4.94 -36.07
CA PRO A 362 -18.13 4.23 -37.28
C PRO A 362 -19.08 3.09 -37.66
N GLN A 363 -19.63 2.37 -36.68
CA GLN A 363 -20.54 1.25 -36.94
C GLN A 363 -21.87 1.72 -37.54
N LEU A 364 -22.41 2.85 -37.07
CA LEU A 364 -23.60 3.48 -37.67
C LEU A 364 -23.33 3.92 -39.10
N TRP A 365 -22.17 4.53 -39.36
CA TRP A 365 -21.74 4.91 -40.70
C TRP A 365 -21.58 3.70 -41.63
N GLU A 366 -20.97 2.62 -41.16
CA GLU A 366 -20.81 1.40 -41.95
C GLU A 366 -22.16 0.79 -42.33
N LYS A 367 -23.07 0.65 -41.36
CA LYS A 367 -24.45 0.17 -41.60
C LYS A 367 -25.18 1.06 -42.61
N PHE A 368 -25.07 2.38 -42.45
CA PHE A 368 -25.63 3.35 -43.39
C PHE A 368 -25.05 3.19 -44.81
N GLU A 369 -23.73 3.08 -44.95
CA GLU A 369 -23.09 2.90 -46.25
C GLU A 369 -23.48 1.59 -46.94
N GLN A 370 -23.62 0.50 -46.17
CA GLN A 370 -24.07 -0.78 -46.69
C GLN A 370 -25.48 -0.67 -47.28
N ASP A 371 -26.40 -0.02 -46.57
CA ASP A 371 -27.76 0.22 -47.06
C ASP A 371 -27.78 1.18 -48.27
N VAL A 372 -26.93 2.21 -48.28
CA VAL A 372 -26.76 3.09 -49.46
C VAL A 372 -26.28 2.30 -50.68
N ARG A 373 -25.36 1.33 -50.52
CA ARG A 373 -24.91 0.50 -51.64
C ARG A 373 -26.05 -0.36 -52.20
N VAL A 374 -26.85 -0.96 -51.32
CA VAL A 374 -28.01 -1.78 -51.70
C VAL A 374 -29.07 -0.92 -52.39
N GLU A 375 -29.40 0.25 -51.85
CA GLU A 375 -30.41 1.14 -52.41
C GLU A 375 -29.95 1.75 -53.75
N LYS A 376 -28.66 2.07 -53.90
CA LYS A 376 -28.08 2.46 -55.20
C LYS A 376 -28.22 1.36 -56.24
N LEU A 377 -27.94 0.10 -55.88
CA LEU A 377 -28.10 -1.06 -56.77
C LEU A 377 -29.56 -1.23 -57.19
N ARG A 378 -30.50 -1.05 -56.27
CA ARG A 378 -31.95 -1.13 -56.54
C ARG A 378 -32.44 -0.05 -57.51
N ARG A 379 -31.88 1.17 -57.45
CA ARG A 379 -32.31 2.30 -58.30
C ARG A 379 -31.61 2.41 -59.66
N ARG A 380 -30.58 1.59 -59.93
CA ARG A 380 -29.84 1.57 -61.22
C ARG A 380 -30.69 1.25 -62.46
N THR A 381 -31.95 0.84 -62.28
CA THR A 381 -32.90 0.56 -63.36
C THR A 381 -33.68 1.80 -63.85
N THR A 382 -33.50 2.98 -63.26
CA THR A 382 -34.29 4.19 -63.59
C THR A 382 -33.38 5.41 -63.79
N ASP A 383 -32.86 5.61 -65.00
CA ASP A 383 -31.90 6.68 -65.32
C ASP A 383 -32.56 7.87 -66.01
N THR A 384 -32.43 9.07 -65.40
CA THR A 384 -32.37 10.42 -66.05
C THR A 384 -32.41 11.60 -65.05
N ALA A 385 -32.03 11.43 -63.77
CA ALA A 385 -32.00 12.54 -62.81
C ALA A 385 -30.57 12.97 -62.47
N GLU A 386 -30.38 14.24 -62.13
CA GLU A 386 -29.09 14.79 -61.66
C GLU A 386 -28.58 13.98 -60.45
N TYR A 387 -27.29 13.64 -60.47
CA TYR A 387 -26.62 12.80 -59.48
C TYR A 387 -26.88 13.25 -58.03
N ASP A 388 -26.91 14.56 -57.79
CA ASP A 388 -27.12 15.13 -56.45
C ASP A 388 -28.55 14.93 -55.94
N VAL A 389 -29.55 15.04 -56.81
CA VAL A 389 -30.96 14.80 -56.47
C VAL A 389 -31.19 13.31 -56.21
N GLN A 390 -30.56 12.44 -57.02
CA GLN A 390 -30.60 10.99 -56.82
C GLN A 390 -29.95 10.58 -55.50
N MET A 391 -28.78 11.14 -55.16
CA MET A 391 -28.08 10.86 -53.92
C MET A 391 -28.86 11.32 -52.68
N ALA A 392 -29.45 12.51 -52.71
CA ALA A 392 -30.29 13.00 -51.62
C ALA A 392 -31.52 12.09 -51.39
N ALA A 393 -32.14 11.60 -52.47
CA ALA A 393 -33.28 10.69 -52.38
C ALA A 393 -32.90 9.27 -51.92
N VAL A 394 -31.68 8.81 -52.20
CA VAL A 394 -31.14 7.55 -51.66
C VAL A 394 -30.85 7.70 -50.17
N ASP A 395 -30.16 8.78 -49.78
CA ASP A 395 -29.82 9.05 -48.38
C ASP A 395 -31.09 9.17 -47.52
N ALA A 396 -32.13 9.89 -47.99
CA ALA A 396 -33.41 9.99 -47.28
C ALA A 396 -34.10 8.63 -47.11
N GLN A 397 -34.12 7.81 -48.16
CA GLN A 397 -34.74 6.47 -48.10
C GLN A 397 -34.01 5.54 -47.14
N VAL A 398 -32.68 5.58 -47.09
CA VAL A 398 -31.88 4.78 -46.16
C VAL A 398 -32.05 5.28 -44.72
N LEU A 399 -32.10 6.60 -44.51
CA LEU A 399 -32.36 7.17 -43.19
C LEU A 399 -33.74 6.80 -42.66
N GLU A 400 -34.76 6.65 -43.50
CA GLU A 400 -36.12 6.31 -43.07
C GLU A 400 -36.37 4.79 -43.00
N ASN A 401 -35.88 4.03 -43.99
CA ASN A 401 -36.26 2.64 -44.22
C ASN A 401 -35.08 1.68 -44.40
N GLY A 402 -33.84 2.12 -44.12
CA GLY A 402 -32.65 1.27 -44.23
C GLY A 402 -32.69 0.13 -43.22
N GLU A 403 -32.72 -1.11 -43.70
CA GLU A 403 -32.90 -2.31 -42.88
C GLU A 403 -31.77 -2.50 -41.86
N ARG A 404 -30.52 -2.17 -42.22
CA ARG A 404 -29.36 -2.29 -41.33
C ARG A 404 -29.14 -1.05 -40.49
N PHE A 405 -29.35 0.13 -41.07
CA PHE A 405 -29.21 1.41 -40.38
C PHE A 405 -30.26 1.55 -39.27
N GLN A 406 -31.54 1.24 -39.54
CA GLN A 406 -32.61 1.33 -38.53
C GLN A 406 -32.47 0.29 -37.41
N LYS A 407 -31.80 -0.82 -37.68
CA LYS A 407 -31.52 -1.83 -36.66
C LYS A 407 -30.55 -1.27 -35.60
N ARG A 408 -31.03 -1.19 -34.35
CA ARG A 408 -30.25 -0.72 -33.18
C ARG A 408 -28.93 -1.50 -33.05
N LEU A 409 -27.87 -0.82 -32.60
CA LEU A 409 -26.62 -1.48 -32.25
C LEU A 409 -26.75 -2.24 -30.93
N ILE A 410 -27.53 -1.68 -29.99
CA ILE A 410 -27.81 -2.29 -28.70
C ILE A 410 -29.24 -2.81 -28.67
N GLU A 411 -29.41 -4.12 -28.83
CA GLU A 411 -30.70 -4.81 -28.77
C GLU A 411 -31.05 -5.14 -27.32
N ILE A 412 -31.80 -4.27 -26.66
CA ILE A 412 -32.34 -4.49 -25.32
C ILE A 412 -33.82 -4.10 -25.28
N ASP A 413 -34.61 -4.93 -24.59
CA ASP A 413 -36.03 -4.66 -24.37
C ASP A 413 -36.22 -3.36 -23.57
N ALA A 414 -37.31 -2.67 -23.88
CA ALA A 414 -37.67 -1.47 -23.15
C ALA A 414 -37.88 -1.80 -21.66
N PRO A 415 -37.46 -0.90 -20.75
CA PRO A 415 -37.69 -1.09 -19.33
C PRO A 415 -39.19 -1.19 -19.03
N VAL A 416 -39.60 -2.09 -18.14
CA VAL A 416 -40.99 -2.20 -17.68
C VAL A 416 -41.48 -0.85 -17.16
N ALA A 417 -42.61 -0.36 -17.69
CA ALA A 417 -43.16 0.94 -17.38
C ALA A 417 -43.59 1.03 -15.90
N GLY A 418 -42.89 1.88 -15.14
CA GLY A 418 -43.22 2.28 -13.79
C GLY A 418 -42.33 3.46 -13.40
N THR A 419 -42.91 4.51 -12.82
CA THR A 419 -42.16 5.65 -12.27
C THR A 419 -41.44 5.18 -11.01
N LEU A 420 -40.22 4.67 -11.19
CA LEU A 420 -39.29 4.39 -10.11
C LEU A 420 -38.62 5.72 -9.72
N GLU A 421 -39.23 6.43 -8.78
CA GLU A 421 -38.67 7.67 -8.24
C GLU A 421 -37.84 7.36 -7.00
N ALA A 422 -36.52 7.42 -7.14
CA ALA A 422 -35.60 7.54 -6.01
C ALA A 422 -34.61 8.66 -6.31
N THR A 423 -34.30 9.45 -5.29
CA THR A 423 -33.37 10.60 -5.38
C THR A 423 -31.95 10.24 -4.93
N SER A 424 -31.66 8.96 -4.71
CA SER A 424 -30.35 8.51 -4.25
C SER A 424 -29.24 8.88 -5.23
N LEU A 425 -28.15 9.38 -4.65
CA LEU A 425 -26.92 9.71 -5.35
C LEU A 425 -25.95 8.53 -5.44
N GLU A 426 -26.31 7.36 -4.89
CA GLU A 426 -25.43 6.18 -4.78
C GLU A 426 -24.03 6.55 -4.29
N LEU A 427 -23.99 7.19 -3.11
CA LEU A 427 -22.75 7.56 -2.43
C LEU A 427 -22.27 6.41 -1.54
N PRO A 428 -20.94 6.24 -1.36
CA PRO A 428 -20.39 5.37 -0.33
C PRO A 428 -20.90 5.79 1.06
N ASP A 429 -21.13 4.82 1.96
CA ASP A 429 -21.74 5.06 3.28
C ASP A 429 -21.01 6.15 4.10
N LYS A 430 -19.68 6.25 3.95
CA LYS A 430 -18.85 7.27 4.63
C LYS A 430 -19.12 8.70 4.16
N LEU A 431 -19.64 8.88 2.95
CA LEU A 431 -19.91 10.18 2.32
C LEU A 431 -21.40 10.56 2.36
N VAL A 432 -22.26 9.64 2.81
CA VAL A 432 -23.69 9.89 3.02
C VAL A 432 -23.87 10.79 4.23
N ILE A 433 -24.67 11.85 4.10
CA ILE A 433 -25.06 12.72 5.21
C ILE A 433 -26.19 12.04 5.96
N SER A 434 -25.93 11.65 7.22
CA SER A 434 -26.94 11.02 8.07
C SER A 434 -27.70 12.05 8.91
N GLN A 435 -28.89 11.66 9.39
CA GLN A 435 -29.66 12.50 10.32
C GLN A 435 -28.95 12.66 11.66
N GLU A 436 -28.25 11.62 12.12
CA GLU A 436 -27.48 11.63 13.37
C GLU A 436 -26.33 12.64 13.31
N GLU A 437 -25.61 12.70 12.18
CA GLU A 437 -24.50 13.64 11.97
C GLU A 437 -24.98 15.09 11.97
N LEU A 438 -26.10 15.39 11.29
CA LEU A 438 -26.69 16.73 11.30
C LEU A 438 -27.13 17.14 12.71
N GLN A 439 -27.63 16.19 13.50
CA GLN A 439 -28.02 16.45 14.89
C GLN A 439 -26.82 16.67 15.80
N GLU A 440 -25.73 15.90 15.64
CA GLU A 440 -24.47 16.11 16.37
C GLU A 440 -23.88 17.49 16.09
N LEU A 441 -23.80 17.88 14.81
CA LEU A 441 -23.31 19.20 14.40
C LEU A 441 -24.18 20.34 14.96
N ALA A 442 -25.50 20.19 14.90
CA ALA A 442 -26.43 21.17 15.47
C ALA A 442 -26.26 21.31 16.99
N ASN A 443 -26.09 20.19 17.71
CA ASN A 443 -25.86 20.19 19.16
C ASN A 443 -24.58 20.92 19.57
N HIS A 444 -23.57 20.95 18.69
CA HIS A 444 -22.30 21.67 18.89
C HIS A 444 -22.29 23.09 18.30
N GLY A 445 -23.44 23.59 17.82
CA GLY A 445 -23.58 24.96 17.30
C GLY A 445 -22.94 25.18 15.92
N VAL A 446 -22.72 24.11 15.15
CA VAL A 446 -22.32 24.20 13.73
C VAL A 446 -23.57 24.38 12.87
N SER A 447 -23.53 25.29 11.89
CA SER A 447 -24.69 25.56 11.03
C SER A 447 -24.94 24.40 10.06
N VAL A 448 -26.14 23.82 10.13
CA VAL A 448 -26.58 22.71 9.26
C VAL A 448 -27.83 23.04 8.42
N ALA A 449 -28.30 24.30 8.46
CA ALA A 449 -29.59 24.70 7.89
C ALA A 449 -29.73 24.46 6.37
N ASP A 450 -28.60 24.44 5.66
CA ASP A 450 -28.56 24.24 4.20
C ASP A 450 -28.51 22.76 3.79
N TYR A 451 -28.48 21.82 4.76
CA TYR A 451 -28.28 20.40 4.50
C TYR A 451 -29.48 19.57 4.96
N SER A 452 -29.86 18.60 4.14
CA SER A 452 -30.84 17.55 4.45
C SER A 452 -30.15 16.19 4.41
N PRO A 453 -30.64 15.20 5.20
CA PRO A 453 -30.11 13.84 5.10
C PRO A 453 -30.33 13.28 3.68
N ASP A 454 -29.36 12.54 3.17
CA ASP A 454 -29.48 11.92 1.85
C ASP A 454 -30.46 10.74 1.89
N SER A 455 -31.24 10.57 0.82
CA SER A 455 -32.00 9.33 0.63
C SER A 455 -31.03 8.16 0.41
N GLN A 456 -31.25 7.07 1.14
CA GLN A 456 -30.55 5.80 0.98
C GLN A 456 -31.33 4.81 0.09
N ASP A 457 -32.46 5.25 -0.49
CA ASP A 457 -33.30 4.41 -1.32
C ASP A 457 -32.58 4.05 -2.62
N TRP A 458 -32.52 2.76 -2.96
CA TRP A 458 -31.86 2.31 -4.18
C TRP A 458 -32.86 1.69 -5.16
N VAL A 459 -32.61 1.89 -6.46
CA VAL A 459 -33.51 1.42 -7.53
C VAL A 459 -32.93 0.20 -8.19
N PHE A 460 -33.71 -0.87 -8.26
CA PHE A 460 -33.40 -2.04 -9.05
C PHE A 460 -34.23 -2.06 -10.33
N GLN A 461 -33.56 -2.18 -11.47
CA GLN A 461 -34.22 -2.42 -12.74
C GLN A 461 -33.25 -3.09 -13.73
N CYS A 462 -33.58 -4.31 -14.14
CA CYS A 462 -32.69 -5.19 -14.89
C CYS A 462 -33.24 -5.53 -16.28
N PRO A 463 -32.38 -5.73 -17.32
CA PRO A 463 -32.81 -6.15 -18.65
C PRO A 463 -33.68 -7.42 -18.70
N CYS A 464 -33.55 -8.32 -17.72
CA CYS A 464 -34.36 -9.54 -17.68
C CYS A 464 -35.85 -9.29 -17.37
N ASN A 465 -36.22 -8.08 -16.95
CA ASN A 465 -37.59 -7.67 -16.65
C ASN A 465 -38.34 -8.58 -15.65
N VAL A 466 -37.61 -9.40 -14.86
CA VAL A 466 -38.19 -10.30 -13.85
C VAL A 466 -38.76 -9.52 -12.67
N VAL A 467 -38.06 -8.47 -12.23
CA VAL A 467 -38.47 -7.59 -11.14
C VAL A 467 -37.91 -6.19 -11.32
N SER A 468 -38.67 -5.19 -10.89
CA SER A 468 -38.25 -3.80 -10.78
C SER A 468 -38.88 -3.16 -9.55
N GLY A 469 -38.17 -2.23 -8.90
CA GLY A 469 -38.66 -1.63 -7.67
C GLY A 469 -37.60 -0.83 -6.92
N VAL A 470 -38.04 -0.17 -5.85
CA VAL A 470 -37.18 0.55 -4.90
C VAL A 470 -36.97 -0.35 -3.68
N ASN A 471 -35.73 -0.43 -3.17
CA ASN A 471 -35.37 -1.18 -1.97
C ASN A 471 -35.84 -2.64 -1.96
N LEU A 472 -35.49 -3.41 -3.00
CA LEU A 472 -35.86 -4.83 -3.13
C LEU A 472 -35.01 -5.77 -2.27
N ASN A 473 -34.76 -5.36 -1.03
CA ASN A 473 -33.86 -6.05 -0.10
C ASN A 473 -34.26 -7.47 0.18
N ASP A 474 -35.57 -7.77 0.17
CA ASP A 474 -36.13 -9.08 0.49
C ASP A 474 -36.53 -9.93 -0.71
N ASN A 475 -36.29 -9.44 -1.92
CA ASN A 475 -36.68 -10.16 -3.12
C ASN A 475 -35.63 -11.21 -3.51
N ASP A 476 -36.00 -12.49 -3.51
CA ASP A 476 -35.12 -13.61 -3.86
C ASP A 476 -34.54 -13.49 -5.27
N ALA A 477 -35.28 -12.92 -6.22
CA ALA A 477 -34.81 -12.70 -7.58
C ALA A 477 -33.66 -11.70 -7.65
N VAL A 478 -33.44 -10.88 -6.62
CA VAL A 478 -32.33 -9.92 -6.52
C VAL A 478 -31.24 -10.43 -5.56
N LYS A 479 -31.61 -11.09 -4.46
CA LYS A 479 -30.66 -11.65 -3.47
C LYS A 479 -29.72 -12.70 -4.05
N GLN A 480 -30.20 -13.53 -4.96
CA GLN A 480 -29.45 -14.69 -5.46
C GLN A 480 -28.42 -14.34 -6.56
N HIS A 481 -28.34 -13.07 -6.98
CA HIS A 481 -27.55 -12.64 -8.12
C HIS A 481 -26.49 -11.60 -7.75
N THR A 482 -25.47 -11.48 -8.60
CA THR A 482 -24.45 -10.44 -8.49
C THR A 482 -25.00 -9.13 -9.06
N LEU A 483 -24.99 -8.08 -8.26
CA LEU A 483 -25.52 -6.77 -8.65
C LEU A 483 -24.41 -5.84 -9.13
N VAL A 484 -24.71 -5.03 -10.14
CA VAL A 484 -23.86 -3.95 -10.64
C VAL A 484 -24.69 -2.67 -10.76
N CYS A 485 -24.11 -1.53 -10.39
CA CYS A 485 -24.77 -0.23 -10.50
C CYS A 485 -24.28 0.51 -11.74
N CYS A 486 -25.21 1.06 -12.53
CA CYS A 486 -24.86 1.93 -13.64
C CYS A 486 -24.46 3.32 -13.16
N ASP A 487 -23.24 3.77 -13.44
CA ASP A 487 -22.74 5.09 -13.03
C ASP A 487 -23.46 6.27 -13.71
N MET A 488 -24.18 6.01 -14.79
CA MET A 488 -24.89 7.04 -15.57
C MET A 488 -26.33 7.25 -15.12
N CYS A 489 -27.08 6.17 -14.83
CA CYS A 489 -28.49 6.27 -14.41
C CYS A 489 -28.73 5.85 -12.96
N LEU A 490 -27.68 5.41 -12.25
CA LEU A 490 -27.68 4.99 -10.84
C LEU A 490 -28.65 3.83 -10.52
N ARG A 491 -29.00 3.02 -11.53
CA ARG A 491 -29.86 1.84 -11.36
C ARG A 491 -29.01 0.59 -11.16
N TRP A 492 -29.41 -0.22 -10.19
CA TRP A 492 -28.84 -1.53 -9.93
C TRP A 492 -29.46 -2.59 -10.84
N GLN A 493 -28.62 -3.48 -11.37
CA GLN A 493 -29.00 -4.53 -12.30
C GLN A 493 -28.27 -5.82 -11.98
N HIS A 494 -28.77 -6.97 -12.46
CA HIS A 494 -27.98 -8.20 -12.45
C HIS A 494 -26.81 -8.06 -13.43
N LEU A 495 -25.62 -8.41 -12.98
CA LEU A 495 -24.43 -8.46 -13.82
C LEU A 495 -24.54 -9.58 -14.85
N GLU A 496 -25.16 -10.69 -14.48
CA GLU A 496 -25.31 -11.85 -15.35
C GLU A 496 -26.26 -11.57 -16.52
N CYS A 497 -27.23 -10.66 -16.34
CA CYS A 497 -28.17 -10.24 -17.38
C CYS A 497 -27.59 -9.21 -18.37
N GLN A 498 -26.32 -8.82 -18.23
CA GLN A 498 -25.65 -7.98 -19.21
C GLN A 498 -25.09 -8.84 -20.34
N HIS A 499 -25.47 -8.52 -21.58
CA HIS A 499 -24.98 -9.22 -22.76
C HIS A 499 -23.48 -8.99 -22.94
N ASP A 500 -22.75 -10.05 -23.30
CA ASP A 500 -21.29 -10.00 -23.43
C ASP A 500 -20.85 -9.04 -24.56
N GLU A 501 -21.68 -8.87 -25.59
CA GLU A 501 -21.47 -7.90 -26.68
C GLU A 501 -21.41 -6.45 -26.16
N TRP A 502 -22.21 -6.10 -25.15
CA TRP A 502 -22.21 -4.76 -24.57
C TRP A 502 -20.97 -4.51 -23.72
N ILE A 503 -20.51 -5.56 -23.03
CA ILE A 503 -19.28 -5.50 -22.24
C ILE A 503 -18.06 -5.42 -23.15
N ALA A 504 -18.07 -6.16 -24.26
CA ALA A 504 -17.05 -6.04 -25.31
C ALA A 504 -17.00 -4.62 -25.86
N LEU A 505 -18.15 -4.01 -26.17
CA LEU A 505 -18.22 -2.62 -26.64
C LEU A 505 -17.67 -1.63 -25.61
N LEU A 506 -17.94 -1.83 -24.32
CA LEU A 506 -17.32 -1.04 -23.23
C LEU A 506 -15.80 -1.19 -23.21
N GLY A 507 -15.30 -2.41 -23.45
CA GLY A 507 -13.87 -2.67 -23.53
C GLY A 507 -13.20 -2.03 -24.74
N GLU A 508 -13.83 -2.14 -25.92
CA GLU A 508 -13.37 -1.51 -27.16
C GLU A 508 -13.32 0.00 -27.05
N ALA A 509 -14.38 0.63 -26.52
CA ALA A 509 -14.42 2.06 -26.23
C ALA A 509 -13.23 2.50 -25.36
N ARG A 510 -12.78 1.66 -24.43
CA ARG A 510 -11.64 1.94 -23.54
C ARG A 510 -10.29 1.48 -24.06
N GLN A 511 -10.23 0.86 -25.24
CA GLN A 511 -9.02 0.24 -25.80
C GLN A 511 -8.41 -0.81 -24.85
N ARG A 512 -9.24 -1.45 -24.03
CA ARG A 512 -8.84 -2.47 -23.05
C ARG A 512 -9.93 -3.54 -22.94
N PRO A 513 -9.62 -4.84 -23.10
CA PRO A 513 -10.63 -5.88 -22.91
C PRO A 513 -11.14 -5.86 -21.46
N LEU A 514 -12.46 -5.75 -21.30
CA LEU A 514 -13.15 -5.81 -20.02
C LEU A 514 -13.87 -7.14 -19.86
N ASN A 515 -13.83 -7.67 -18.65
CA ASN A 515 -14.60 -8.83 -18.22
C ASN A 515 -15.62 -8.42 -17.15
N LYS A 516 -16.66 -9.24 -16.95
CA LYS A 516 -17.67 -9.03 -15.88
C LYS A 516 -17.05 -8.83 -14.48
N ARG A 517 -15.85 -9.38 -14.23
CA ARG A 517 -15.13 -9.28 -12.95
C ARG A 517 -14.46 -7.92 -12.70
N ASP A 518 -14.34 -7.08 -13.72
CA ASP A 518 -13.63 -5.79 -13.62
C ASP A 518 -14.53 -4.67 -13.06
N PHE A 519 -15.85 -4.91 -12.96
CA PHE A 519 -16.81 -3.95 -12.44
C PHE A 519 -16.98 -4.09 -10.92
N ALA A 520 -17.34 -2.97 -10.27
CA ALA A 520 -17.77 -2.99 -8.88
C ALA A 520 -19.09 -3.75 -8.74
N THR A 521 -19.13 -4.75 -7.86
CA THR A 521 -20.29 -5.63 -7.68
C THR A 521 -20.71 -5.68 -6.21
N ALA A 522 -22.00 -5.97 -6.00
CA ALA A 522 -22.59 -6.18 -4.68
C ALA A 522 -23.45 -7.44 -4.67
N THR A 523 -23.65 -8.04 -3.49
CA THR A 523 -24.54 -9.19 -3.29
C THR A 523 -25.40 -8.93 -2.06
N LEU A 524 -26.71 -9.12 -2.16
CA LEU A 524 -27.65 -8.88 -1.06
C LEU A 524 -27.84 -10.14 -0.22
N GLY A 525 -27.80 -10.02 1.11
CA GLY A 525 -28.13 -11.12 2.02
C GLY A 525 -27.11 -12.26 2.08
N GLY A 526 -25.89 -12.06 1.58
CA GLY A 526 -24.81 -13.01 1.83
C GLY A 526 -24.50 -13.08 3.32
N MET A 527 -24.82 -14.20 3.98
CA MET A 527 -24.06 -14.62 5.17
C MET A 527 -22.59 -14.43 4.83
N GLU A 528 -21.82 -13.81 5.73
CA GLU A 528 -20.37 -13.64 5.64
C GLU A 528 -19.67 -14.98 5.40
N ARG A 529 -19.72 -15.48 4.17
CA ARG A 529 -18.89 -16.58 3.70
C ARG A 529 -17.51 -15.98 3.47
N SER A 530 -16.79 -15.87 4.58
CA SER A 530 -15.33 -15.95 4.65
C SER A 530 -14.61 -15.25 3.47
N GLN A 531 -14.80 -13.94 3.32
CA GLN A 531 -13.85 -13.14 2.56
C GLN A 531 -12.66 -12.79 3.45
N ARG A 532 -11.62 -13.63 3.34
CA ARG A 532 -10.25 -13.28 3.72
C ARG A 532 -9.82 -12.03 2.93
N ARG A 533 -9.85 -10.84 3.53
CA ARG A 533 -8.84 -9.76 3.38
C ARG A 533 -9.28 -8.44 4.04
N SER A 534 -8.35 -7.86 4.79
CA SER A 534 -8.23 -6.43 5.12
C SER A 534 -9.22 -5.84 6.14
N ALA A 535 -9.01 -6.14 7.42
CA ALA A 535 -9.50 -5.31 8.53
C ALA A 535 -8.44 -4.25 8.90
N ARG A 536 -8.55 -3.06 8.31
CA ARG A 536 -8.01 -1.80 8.87
C ARG A 536 -9.06 -0.72 8.65
N ARG A 537 -9.54 -0.14 9.75
CA ARG A 537 -10.66 0.81 9.89
C ARG A 537 -12.06 0.17 9.86
N ALA A 538 -12.38 -0.54 10.93
CA ALA A 538 -13.74 -0.54 11.47
C ALA A 538 -13.68 0.31 12.75
N GLU A 539 -14.03 1.59 12.61
CA GLU A 539 -14.48 2.38 13.76
C GLU A 539 -15.87 1.88 14.10
N THR A 540 -16.07 1.58 15.39
CA THR A 540 -17.33 1.41 16.12
C THR A 540 -18.54 0.99 15.27
N GLU A 541 -18.76 -0.32 15.18
CA GLU A 541 -19.96 -0.90 14.56
C GLU A 541 -21.24 -0.47 15.30
N SER A 542 -22.05 0.36 14.65
CA SER A 542 -23.50 0.41 14.86
C SER A 542 -24.12 -0.91 14.37
N PRO A 543 -25.19 -1.40 15.01
CA PRO A 543 -25.70 -2.74 14.75
C PRO A 543 -26.36 -2.84 13.37
N ALA A 544 -25.97 -3.87 12.63
CA ALA A 544 -26.74 -4.61 11.62
C ALA A 544 -27.92 -3.89 10.92
N SER A 545 -27.63 -3.26 9.78
CA SER A 545 -28.63 -3.06 8.72
C SER A 545 -27.96 -3.08 7.34
N ALA A 546 -27.45 -4.23 6.89
CA ALA A 546 -27.10 -4.40 5.48
C ALA A 546 -28.39 -4.50 4.62
N GLN A 547 -29.12 -3.39 4.56
CA GLN A 547 -30.35 -3.18 3.80
C GLN A 547 -30.08 -2.49 2.45
N ARG A 548 -28.82 -2.42 2.01
CA ARG A 548 -28.46 -1.78 0.74
C ARG A 548 -27.34 -2.57 0.06
N PRO A 549 -27.35 -2.72 -1.28
CA PRO A 549 -26.18 -3.20 -1.99
C PRO A 549 -25.04 -2.20 -1.81
N SER A 550 -24.02 -2.58 -1.05
CA SER A 550 -22.78 -1.80 -0.92
C SER A 550 -21.72 -2.43 -1.83
N THR A 551 -21.17 -1.65 -2.76
CA THR A 551 -20.01 -2.11 -3.54
C THR A 551 -18.83 -2.22 -2.59
N ALA A 552 -18.42 -3.44 -2.27
CA ALA A 552 -17.29 -3.66 -1.37
C ALA A 552 -16.06 -2.87 -1.87
N SER A 553 -15.44 -2.13 -0.95
CA SER A 553 -14.19 -1.39 -1.13
C SER A 553 -13.06 -2.36 -1.54
N ASN A 554 -12.99 -2.71 -2.83
CA ASN A 554 -11.85 -3.42 -3.38
C ASN A 554 -10.65 -2.47 -3.39
N ALA A 555 -9.65 -2.82 -2.58
CA ALA A 555 -8.24 -2.38 -2.55
C ALA A 555 -7.88 -0.91 -2.95
N PRO A 556 -7.07 -0.19 -2.14
CA PRO A 556 -6.71 1.22 -2.36
C PRO A 556 -5.79 1.50 -3.58
N SER A 557 -5.60 0.55 -4.51
CA SER A 557 -4.67 0.70 -5.63
C SER A 557 -5.32 0.81 -7.01
N SER A 558 -6.64 0.59 -7.16
CA SER A 558 -7.32 0.79 -8.45
C SER A 558 -8.80 1.10 -8.24
N LEU A 559 -9.24 2.28 -8.67
CA LEU A 559 -10.67 2.60 -8.75
C LEU A 559 -11.36 1.55 -9.64
N PRO A 560 -12.52 1.00 -9.24
CA PRO A 560 -13.27 0.08 -10.07
C PRO A 560 -13.64 0.73 -11.41
N GLU A 561 -13.73 -0.09 -12.46
CA GLU A 561 -14.06 0.40 -13.80
C GLU A 561 -15.52 0.86 -13.84
N THR A 562 -15.77 2.05 -14.40
CA THR A 562 -17.13 2.63 -14.55
C THR A 562 -18.03 1.68 -15.36
N PHE A 563 -19.29 1.52 -14.98
CA PHE A 563 -20.26 0.69 -15.70
C PHE A 563 -21.40 1.53 -16.29
N VAL A 564 -21.69 1.33 -17.58
CA VAL A 564 -22.82 1.97 -18.29
C VAL A 564 -23.73 0.85 -18.81
N CYS A 565 -25.00 0.85 -18.43
CA CYS A 565 -25.93 -0.22 -18.80
C CYS A 565 -26.42 -0.12 -20.26
N GLY A 566 -27.03 -1.19 -20.77
CA GLY A 566 -27.57 -1.25 -22.14
C GLY A 566 -28.57 -0.15 -22.48
N TRP A 567 -29.47 0.23 -21.55
CA TRP A 567 -30.41 1.34 -21.77
C TRP A 567 -29.72 2.69 -21.90
N CYS A 568 -28.70 2.93 -21.07
CA CYS A 568 -27.88 4.13 -21.16
C CYS A 568 -27.14 4.18 -22.51
N MET A 569 -26.60 3.06 -22.97
CA MET A 569 -25.99 2.97 -24.30
C MET A 569 -26.98 3.21 -25.44
N GLN A 570 -28.21 2.70 -25.34
CA GLN A 570 -29.28 3.01 -26.30
C GLN A 570 -29.59 4.51 -26.34
N SER A 571 -29.64 5.18 -25.19
CA SER A 571 -29.82 6.64 -25.14
C SER A 571 -28.69 7.37 -25.85
N LEU A 572 -27.44 6.92 -25.69
CA LEU A 572 -26.29 7.49 -26.41
C LEU A 572 -26.37 7.22 -27.92
N GLU A 573 -26.86 6.05 -28.32
CA GLU A 573 -27.13 5.71 -29.73
C GLU A 573 -28.22 6.62 -30.33
N ASP A 574 -29.31 6.85 -29.60
CA ASP A 574 -30.41 7.73 -30.01
C ASP A 574 -29.92 9.18 -30.20
N GLU A 575 -29.04 9.67 -29.32
CA GLU A 575 -28.36 10.97 -29.48
C GLU A 575 -27.49 11.03 -30.75
N LEU A 576 -26.72 9.98 -31.03
CA LEU A 576 -25.91 9.89 -32.25
C LEU A 576 -26.79 9.91 -33.51
N ARG A 577 -27.85 9.10 -33.53
CA ARG A 577 -28.81 9.05 -34.65
C ARG A 577 -29.49 10.39 -34.87
N GLY A 578 -29.82 11.12 -33.80
CA GLY A 578 -30.38 12.47 -33.87
C GLY A 578 -29.45 13.49 -34.57
N VAL A 579 -28.13 13.34 -34.40
CA VAL A 579 -27.12 14.21 -35.03
C VAL A 579 -26.69 13.72 -36.43
N PHE A 580 -26.85 12.43 -36.71
CA PHE A 580 -26.41 11.78 -37.96
C PHE A 580 -26.88 12.47 -39.23
N LYS A 581 -28.15 12.88 -39.29
CA LYS A 581 -28.69 13.58 -40.47
C LYS A 581 -27.95 14.89 -40.77
N ARG A 582 -27.57 15.63 -39.75
CA ARG A 582 -26.84 16.90 -39.88
C ARG A 582 -25.41 16.63 -40.40
N GLU A 583 -24.68 15.73 -39.76
CA GLU A 583 -23.31 15.40 -40.19
C GLU A 583 -23.25 14.78 -41.59
N LEU A 584 -24.26 13.99 -41.97
CA LEU A 584 -24.39 13.48 -43.33
C LEU A 584 -24.53 14.64 -44.33
N SER A 585 -25.36 15.63 -44.03
CA SER A 585 -25.54 16.79 -44.92
C SER A 585 -24.26 17.61 -45.09
N GLU A 586 -23.48 17.78 -44.01
CA GLU A 586 -22.19 18.45 -44.02
C GLU A 586 -21.15 17.67 -44.82
N THR A 587 -21.06 16.35 -44.59
CA THR A 587 -20.17 15.45 -45.32
C THR A 587 -20.47 15.46 -46.82
N ARG A 588 -21.76 15.46 -47.21
CA ARG A 588 -22.18 15.58 -48.61
C ARG A 588 -21.88 16.95 -49.20
N ALA A 589 -21.99 18.03 -48.43
CA ALA A 589 -21.60 19.36 -48.87
C ALA A 589 -20.09 19.45 -49.13
N GLU A 590 -19.26 18.87 -48.26
CA GLU A 590 -17.81 18.82 -48.46
C GLU A 590 -17.42 17.95 -49.66
N GLN A 591 -18.06 16.78 -49.83
CA GLN A 591 -17.85 15.93 -51.02
C GLN A 591 -18.19 16.66 -52.32
N ARG A 592 -19.28 17.45 -52.34
CA ARG A 592 -19.64 18.30 -53.48
C ARG A 592 -18.58 19.37 -53.74
N ARG A 593 -18.15 20.09 -52.70
CA ARG A 593 -17.09 21.11 -52.81
C ARG A 593 -15.78 20.52 -53.38
N ILE A 594 -15.37 19.35 -52.89
CA ILE A 594 -14.18 18.63 -53.38
C ILE A 594 -14.36 18.22 -54.84
N HIS A 595 -15.55 17.75 -55.23
CA HIS A 595 -15.85 17.38 -56.62
C HIS A 595 -15.81 18.60 -57.55
N GLU A 596 -16.46 19.70 -57.17
CA GLU A 596 -16.42 20.98 -57.89
C GLU A 596 -14.99 21.53 -58.00
N GLU A 597 -14.18 21.43 -56.95
CA GLU A 597 -12.78 21.85 -56.98
C GLU A 597 -11.95 20.96 -57.94
N ARG A 598 -12.18 19.64 -57.93
CA ARG A 598 -11.53 18.72 -58.88
C ARG A 598 -11.91 19.03 -60.32
N GLU A 599 -13.18 19.30 -60.60
CA GLU A 599 -13.67 19.72 -61.91
C GLU A 599 -13.08 21.07 -62.32
N ARG A 600 -13.00 22.05 -61.41
CA ARG A 600 -12.36 23.35 -61.65
C ARG A 600 -10.87 23.19 -61.97
N ARG A 601 -10.16 22.32 -61.24
CA ARG A 601 -8.75 21.99 -61.51
C ARG A 601 -8.60 21.27 -62.85
N LYS A 602 -9.55 20.43 -63.26
CA LYS A 602 -9.55 19.74 -64.55
C LYS A 602 -9.77 20.73 -65.71
N ARG A 603 -10.77 21.61 -65.61
CA ARG A 603 -11.04 22.68 -66.57
C ARG A 603 -9.84 23.63 -66.70
N ALA A 604 -9.24 24.05 -65.59
CA ALA A 604 -8.04 24.89 -65.62
C ALA A 604 -6.82 24.19 -66.26
N LYS A 605 -6.70 22.86 -66.12
CA LYS A 605 -5.66 22.07 -66.81
C LYS A 605 -5.94 21.96 -68.31
N GLU A 606 -7.19 21.79 -68.71
CA GLU A 606 -7.59 21.76 -70.13
C GLU A 606 -7.40 23.13 -70.79
N GLU A 607 -7.81 24.23 -70.14
CA GLU A 607 -7.56 25.60 -70.61
C GLU A 607 -6.07 25.91 -70.73
N ARG A 608 -5.24 25.50 -69.75
CA ARG A 608 -3.78 25.63 -69.84
C ARG A 608 -3.18 24.80 -70.98
N LYS A 609 -3.72 23.61 -71.28
CA LYS A 609 -3.30 22.81 -72.44
C LYS A 609 -3.66 23.51 -73.76
N ILE A 610 -4.85 24.12 -73.84
CA ILE A 610 -5.29 24.89 -75.02
C ILE A 610 -4.40 26.13 -75.22
N GLN A 611 -4.11 26.87 -74.15
CA GLN A 611 -3.22 28.04 -74.19
C GLN A 611 -1.76 27.67 -74.53
N ALA A 612 -1.25 26.55 -74.01
CA ALA A 612 0.06 26.04 -74.38
C ALA A 612 0.11 25.60 -75.85
N ALA A 613 -0.92 24.90 -76.35
CA ALA A 613 -1.02 24.54 -77.76
C ALA A 613 -1.06 25.77 -78.68
N ALA A 614 -1.80 26.82 -78.29
CA ALA A 614 -1.81 28.10 -79.00
C ALA A 614 -0.44 28.81 -78.99
N ALA A 615 0.28 28.80 -77.85
CA ALA A 615 1.63 29.35 -77.75
C ALA A 615 2.70 28.56 -78.53
N THR A 616 2.50 27.24 -78.69
CA THR A 616 3.39 26.39 -79.52
C THR A 616 3.15 26.62 -81.01
N SER A 617 1.90 26.92 -81.40
CA SER A 617 1.55 27.32 -82.78
C SER A 617 2.05 28.72 -83.16
N ALA A 618 2.34 29.60 -82.19
CA ALA A 618 2.95 30.91 -82.42
C ALA A 618 4.49 30.89 -82.52
N LYS A 619 5.14 29.82 -82.03
CA LYS A 619 6.62 29.68 -82.06
C LYS A 619 7.16 28.96 -83.31
N SER A 620 6.31 28.50 -84.22
CA SER A 620 6.75 27.85 -85.48
C SER A 620 7.06 28.81 -86.63
N LEU A 621 7.12 30.14 -86.40
CA LEU A 621 7.47 31.15 -87.40
C LEU A 621 8.76 31.93 -87.10
N SER A 622 9.56 31.55 -86.09
CA SER A 622 10.84 32.21 -85.81
C SER A 622 11.99 31.21 -85.58
N SER A 623 12.67 30.93 -86.69
CA SER A 623 14.14 30.82 -86.84
C SER A 623 14.95 29.75 -86.07
N GLN A 624 15.47 28.81 -86.88
CA GLN A 624 16.89 28.40 -87.05
C GLN A 624 17.72 27.71 -85.93
N PRO A 625 18.78 26.94 -86.30
CA PRO A 625 19.30 25.81 -85.51
C PRO A 625 20.72 25.97 -84.92
N LYS A 626 20.95 25.30 -83.76
CA LYS A 626 22.21 24.76 -83.15
C LYS A 626 23.32 25.78 -82.74
N PRO A 627 24.33 25.43 -81.89
CA PRO A 627 24.74 24.12 -81.36
C PRO A 627 25.03 24.02 -79.82
N SER A 628 25.44 22.80 -79.44
CA SER A 628 25.90 22.21 -78.17
C SER A 628 26.84 22.99 -77.24
N LYS A 629 26.72 22.76 -75.91
CA LYS A 629 27.82 22.37 -74.97
C LYS A 629 27.32 21.97 -73.56
N THR A 630 27.58 20.71 -73.21
CA THR A 630 28.33 20.16 -72.04
C THR A 630 28.07 20.56 -70.56
N GLN A 631 27.94 19.50 -69.71
CA GLN A 631 28.25 19.38 -68.25
C GLN A 631 27.31 20.08 -67.22
N ALA A 632 26.98 19.56 -66.02
CA ALA A 632 27.45 18.44 -65.20
C ALA A 632 26.38 17.99 -64.16
N LYS A 633 26.58 16.78 -63.60
CA LYS A 633 25.99 16.12 -62.41
C LYS A 633 25.99 17.01 -61.13
N PRO A 634 25.11 16.80 -60.12
CA PRO A 634 25.25 15.72 -59.10
C PRO A 634 23.90 15.07 -58.65
N SER A 635 23.82 13.75 -58.49
CA SER A 635 24.08 12.89 -57.30
C SER A 635 23.02 12.94 -56.19
N ASN A 636 22.25 11.86 -56.11
CA ASN A 636 21.26 11.53 -55.09
C ASN A 636 21.89 11.30 -53.70
N ALA A 637 21.19 11.75 -52.66
CA ALA A 637 21.35 11.29 -51.28
C ALA A 637 19.95 11.04 -50.65
N PRO A 638 19.74 9.93 -49.93
CA PRO A 638 18.51 9.65 -49.17
C PRO A 638 18.60 10.13 -47.71
N PRO A 639 17.48 10.28 -46.99
CA PRO A 639 17.47 10.87 -45.66
C PRO A 639 17.86 9.90 -44.53
N THR A 640 18.46 10.55 -43.55
CA THR A 640 19.08 10.18 -42.28
C THR A 640 18.19 9.45 -41.26
N ARG A 641 18.81 8.48 -40.57
CA ARG A 641 18.41 7.86 -39.29
C ARG A 641 18.65 8.81 -38.11
N SER A 642 17.78 8.74 -37.10
CA SER A 642 17.90 9.41 -35.79
C SER A 642 18.70 8.60 -34.77
N PRO A 643 19.24 9.24 -33.70
CA PRO A 643 20.38 8.72 -32.93
C PRO A 643 20.02 8.02 -31.61
N ALA A 644 20.94 7.13 -31.20
CA ALA A 644 20.94 6.38 -29.94
C ALA A 644 21.42 7.21 -28.74
N LYS A 645 20.91 6.90 -27.55
CA LYS A 645 21.29 7.47 -26.25
C LYS A 645 22.59 6.84 -25.69
N PRO A 646 23.40 7.58 -24.90
CA PRO A 646 24.61 7.04 -24.28
C PRO A 646 24.31 6.28 -22.97
N ARG A 647 25.02 5.16 -22.78
CA ARG A 647 25.15 4.43 -21.50
C ARG A 647 26.09 5.21 -20.57
N LYS A 648 25.70 5.35 -19.30
CA LYS A 648 26.58 5.79 -18.21
C LYS A 648 27.20 4.57 -17.53
N ASP A 649 28.50 4.61 -17.37
CA ASP A 649 29.29 3.71 -16.52
C ASP A 649 28.95 3.93 -15.04
N VAL A 650 28.77 2.84 -14.30
CA VAL A 650 28.73 2.83 -12.84
C VAL A 650 29.94 2.04 -12.36
N GLN A 651 30.87 2.73 -11.70
CA GLN A 651 31.97 2.14 -10.95
C GLN A 651 31.43 1.44 -9.72
N ALA A 652 31.85 0.19 -9.51
CA ALA A 652 31.58 -0.57 -8.28
C ALA A 652 32.54 -0.13 -7.17
N PRO A 653 32.05 0.10 -5.93
CA PRO A 653 32.90 0.30 -4.77
C PRO A 653 33.45 -1.01 -4.21
N VAL A 654 34.56 -0.84 -3.51
CA VAL A 654 35.48 -1.81 -2.89
C VAL A 654 34.78 -2.71 -1.87
N VAL A 655 35.08 -4.01 -1.94
CA VAL A 655 34.65 -5.03 -0.97
C VAL A 655 35.46 -4.90 0.32
N LEU A 656 34.82 -4.51 1.42
CA LEU A 656 35.32 -4.69 2.78
C LEU A 656 34.80 -6.03 3.32
N CYS A 657 35.73 -6.86 3.79
CA CYS A 657 35.48 -8.20 4.32
C CYS A 657 34.63 -8.12 5.60
N THR A 658 33.45 -8.75 5.62
CA THR A 658 32.57 -8.82 6.78
C THR A 658 32.61 -10.24 7.34
N VAL A 659 32.93 -10.37 8.64
CA VAL A 659 32.79 -11.61 9.40
C VAL A 659 31.36 -11.64 9.95
N VAL A 660 30.57 -12.62 9.52
CA VAL A 660 29.22 -12.89 10.03
C VAL A 660 29.35 -13.84 11.21
N LEU A 661 28.84 -13.44 12.38
CA LEU A 661 28.68 -14.36 13.52
C LEU A 661 27.64 -15.44 13.16
N PRO A 662 27.95 -16.74 13.29
CA PRO A 662 27.04 -17.81 12.93
C PRO A 662 25.91 -17.91 13.95
N SER A 663 24.68 -17.63 13.54
CA SER A 663 23.47 -18.06 14.27
C SER A 663 23.16 -19.54 13.98
N GLN A 664 24.18 -20.40 14.07
CA GLN A 664 24.07 -21.85 14.04
C GLN A 664 24.72 -22.43 15.30
N LEU A 665 24.05 -22.19 16.44
CA LEU A 665 23.92 -23.10 17.57
C LEU A 665 22.48 -22.97 18.11
#